data_AF-A0A958XPR0-F1
#
_entry.id   AF-A0A958XPR0-F1
#
_cell.length_a   1.000
_cell.length_b   1.000
_cell.length_c   1.000
_cell.angle_alpha   90.00
_cell.angle_beta   90.00
_cell.angle_gamma   90.00
#
_symmetry.space_group_name_H-M   'P 1'
#
loop_
_entity.id
_entity.type
_entity.pdbx_description
1 polymer ?
#
loop_
_entity_poly.entity_id
_entity_poly.type
_entity_poly.pdbx_seq_one_letter_code
_entity_poly.pdbx_strand_id
1 'polypeptide(L)'
;MSENSRHEHPLQHSGQSQTQRLPRALDPAFFRVDERSVEDLLRFSYNYAADLEYFSADNRVTGNWQGFLENSQGKTLAELEAMPDTEPHFALFLCFLHLFGYAQERLNTLTQRHLEYYYEKVLQIRRRKPQPDQVHLVFELAKNATEVLLPKGTRLNAGKDDTGKPLYYQLTEDSVLNRAKIEHLRTVLFENGKLHVASQANTADGQGEPPAAQPFSWPAMGSSGHPTAPVGMAVAAPILRLSGGERTIRLLFTLDRIVPALDSAADAMQVFATGEKGWIGPLSASGGKVRTNSGSTIWPVEVQTLTNSMEAIVPYDPEIHAGNFNTHEPLLRILFEPEKAAPYLEALGNLQVEALALEVEVDNFKNVELLSSEGPLDPKRSFAPFGDKQPHSGSQFFIDSEEVFSKPLQQIKLNLHWQNAPKSTSTGIGSVAGLGFGMEKIPLAIVKNDSDDDQYAADIRVISGNLSGSYTPVRLFQADSGSSDPLKQTITIPPAPQIAVLIKPYFQVKTPLVAAPKTYLPLAVKTGQLALTISANTKLVRLADSYQLITKVIETFFLEKSPFDGIRLTLQIKNQTAQNANFKPQLSDFSLSYKAATATEPLSNGSDALTKFRKRSVQFFHIDAFGQCETHGVLMRNNASAVRLLPAPEAQGNLYLGLQNLQPRQTLNLFFQVLEGSANPEKAVEKVTWSVLAGNAWLPLEAEHLLADRTNGLLTSNLIRLMIPSAASTDNTLMEPGFIWLRATVQNNPDAICRILDVQAQGLTARFADAGNSPNHLVQALAPGTISKLTIQDARVKKVAQPYASFGGRPQEQDTNFYTRVAERLRHKQRAVSIWDYERLVLEQFPEVFQVKCISHC
;
A
#
# COMPACT_ATOMS: atom_id res chain seq x y z
N MET A 1 9.30 -39.85 55.04
CA MET A 1 10.18 -40.67 54.21
C MET A 1 9.29 -41.60 53.40
N SER A 2 9.01 -41.25 52.15
CA SER A 2 8.32 -42.13 51.20
C SER A 2 9.17 -42.20 49.93
N GLU A 3 9.82 -43.34 49.76
CA GLU A 3 10.36 -43.80 48.50
C GLU A 3 9.21 -43.92 47.48
N ASN A 4 9.18 -43.06 46.45
CA ASN A 4 8.63 -43.33 45.10
C ASN A 4 8.41 -42.06 44.27
N SER A 5 9.48 -41.34 43.96
CA SER A 5 9.46 -40.35 42.87
C SER A 5 10.87 -40.09 42.35
N ARG A 6 11.51 -41.15 41.83
CA ARG A 6 12.56 -40.96 40.83
C ARG A 6 11.87 -40.62 39.50
N HIS A 7 11.54 -39.34 39.31
CA HIS A 7 11.40 -38.83 37.94
C HIS A 7 12.79 -38.90 37.31
N GLU A 8 13.10 -40.02 36.65
CA GLU A 8 14.28 -40.07 35.81
C GLU A 8 14.12 -38.99 34.73
N HIS A 9 15.14 -38.14 34.57
CA HIS A 9 15.14 -37.08 33.58
C HIS A 9 14.80 -37.68 32.21
N PRO A 10 13.88 -37.09 31.41
CA PRO A 10 13.42 -37.64 30.11
C PRO A 10 14.52 -37.77 29.04
N LEU A 11 15.78 -37.52 29.39
CA LEU A 11 16.95 -37.51 28.52
C LEU A 11 17.93 -38.63 28.90
N GLN A 12 17.48 -39.88 29.01
CA GLN A 12 18.34 -41.02 29.36
C GLN A 12 19.32 -41.45 28.25
N HIS A 13 19.07 -41.02 27.01
CA HIS A 13 19.86 -41.38 25.83
C HIS A 13 20.46 -40.12 25.18
N SER A 14 21.69 -40.20 24.67
CA SER A 14 22.43 -39.05 24.09
C SER A 14 22.07 -38.73 22.64
N GLY A 15 21.28 -39.55 21.96
CA GLY A 15 21.09 -39.46 20.51
C GLY A 15 22.21 -40.18 19.74
N GLN A 16 22.12 -40.13 18.41
CA GLN A 16 23.14 -40.62 17.49
C GLN A 16 23.65 -39.47 16.61
N SER A 17 24.97 -39.30 16.52
CA SER A 17 25.58 -38.35 15.58
C SER A 17 26.07 -39.05 14.30
N GLN A 18 26.29 -38.29 13.22
CA GLN A 18 26.90 -38.80 11.98
C GLN A 18 28.26 -39.47 12.24
N THR A 19 29.10 -38.83 13.07
CA THR A 19 30.46 -39.32 13.38
C THR A 19 30.47 -40.63 14.16
N GLN A 20 29.40 -40.92 14.91
CA GLN A 20 29.28 -42.12 15.73
C GLN A 20 28.62 -43.29 14.99
N ARG A 21 28.23 -43.13 13.71
CA ARG A 21 27.42 -44.15 13.01
C ARG A 21 28.21 -45.39 12.66
N LEU A 22 29.50 -45.24 12.35
CA LEU A 22 30.38 -46.36 12.02
C LEU A 22 30.72 -47.14 13.29
N PRO A 23 30.18 -48.37 13.49
CA PRO A 23 30.58 -49.21 14.59
C PRO A 23 32.03 -49.65 14.37
N ARG A 24 32.87 -49.62 15.41
CA ARG A 24 34.28 -50.03 15.32
C ARG A 24 34.46 -51.44 14.75
N ALA A 25 33.51 -52.34 15.00
CA ALA A 25 33.53 -53.72 14.48
C ALA A 25 33.38 -53.83 12.95
N LEU A 26 32.95 -52.77 12.25
CA LEU A 26 32.90 -52.73 10.79
C LEU A 26 34.19 -52.22 10.14
N ASP A 27 35.14 -51.72 10.93
CA ASP A 27 36.47 -51.40 10.44
C ASP A 27 37.21 -52.70 10.13
N PRO A 28 37.65 -52.95 8.88
CA PRO A 28 38.38 -54.17 8.55
C PRO A 28 39.68 -54.35 9.33
N ALA A 29 40.26 -53.27 9.86
CA ALA A 29 41.43 -53.31 10.73
C ALA A 29 41.12 -53.68 12.19
N PHE A 30 39.83 -53.76 12.58
CA PHE A 30 39.41 -54.08 13.94
C PHE A 30 39.83 -55.49 14.37
N PHE A 31 39.80 -56.44 13.45
CA PHE A 31 40.21 -57.82 13.68
C PHE A 31 41.21 -58.22 12.60
N ARG A 32 42.41 -58.64 13.01
CA ARG A 32 43.40 -59.22 12.11
C ARG A 32 43.37 -60.74 12.29
N VAL A 33 43.48 -61.46 11.18
CA VAL A 33 43.48 -62.94 11.19
C VAL A 33 44.73 -63.47 11.89
N ASP A 34 45.85 -62.78 11.72
CA ASP A 34 47.12 -63.01 12.41
C ASP A 34 47.61 -61.71 13.04
N GLU A 35 47.47 -61.61 14.37
CA GLU A 35 47.83 -60.44 15.19
C GLU A 35 49.27 -60.50 15.72
N ARG A 36 50.00 -61.59 15.48
CA ARG A 36 51.35 -61.79 16.03
C ARG A 36 52.29 -60.70 15.52
N SER A 37 52.92 -59.97 16.43
CA SER A 37 53.99 -59.05 16.07
C SER A 37 55.26 -59.81 15.67
N VAL A 38 56.26 -59.10 15.15
CA VAL A 38 57.57 -59.71 14.87
C VAL A 38 58.21 -60.26 16.14
N GLU A 39 58.03 -59.56 17.27
CA GLU A 39 58.47 -60.00 18.60
C GLU A 39 57.75 -61.28 19.04
N ASP A 40 56.44 -61.40 18.76
CA ASP A 40 55.70 -62.64 19.01
C ASP A 40 56.23 -63.80 18.18
N LEU A 41 56.58 -63.56 16.91
CA LEU A 41 57.16 -64.56 16.02
C LEU A 41 58.57 -64.96 16.46
N LEU A 42 59.39 -64.01 16.92
CA LEU A 42 60.72 -64.26 17.49
C LEU A 42 60.61 -65.10 18.76
N ARG A 43 59.73 -64.71 19.68
CA ARG A 43 59.45 -65.45 20.92
C ARG A 43 58.89 -66.85 20.64
N PHE A 44 57.97 -66.96 19.69
CA PHE A 44 57.43 -68.25 19.25
C PHE A 44 58.56 -69.14 18.72
N SER A 45 59.44 -68.59 17.88
CA SER A 45 60.56 -69.32 17.30
C SER A 45 61.58 -69.73 18.36
N TYR A 46 61.85 -68.88 19.36
CA TYR A 46 62.73 -69.20 20.49
C TYR A 46 62.17 -70.35 21.33
N ASN A 47 60.87 -70.34 21.59
CA ASN A 47 60.21 -71.42 22.32
C ASN A 47 60.20 -72.72 21.50
N TYR A 48 59.89 -72.64 20.19
CA TYR A 48 59.90 -73.79 19.30
C TYR A 48 61.30 -74.41 19.17
N ALA A 49 62.35 -73.58 19.17
CA ALA A 49 63.73 -74.05 19.12
C ALA A 49 64.15 -74.86 20.36
N ALA A 50 63.44 -74.73 21.49
CA ALA A 50 63.66 -75.52 22.70
C ALA A 50 63.36 -77.02 22.49
N ASP A 51 62.37 -77.29 21.64
CA ASP A 51 61.88 -78.64 21.35
C ASP A 51 62.67 -79.32 20.22
N LEU A 52 63.57 -78.58 19.56
CA LEU A 52 64.41 -79.11 18.48
C LEU A 52 65.73 -79.59 19.05
N GLU A 53 66.02 -80.88 18.91
CA GLU A 53 67.32 -81.45 19.26
C GLU A 53 68.43 -80.91 18.36
N TYR A 54 69.53 -80.46 18.96
CA TYR A 54 70.72 -80.03 18.23
C TYR A 54 71.72 -81.20 18.13
N PHE A 55 72.10 -81.57 16.91
CA PHE A 55 73.04 -82.65 16.65
C PHE A 55 74.44 -82.09 16.33
N SER A 56 75.45 -82.56 17.05
CA SER A 56 76.85 -82.20 16.81
C SER A 56 77.38 -82.82 15.51
N ALA A 57 78.60 -82.42 15.10
CA ALA A 57 79.27 -82.96 13.91
C ALA A 57 79.45 -84.49 13.93
N ASP A 58 79.46 -85.11 15.12
CA ASP A 58 79.52 -86.56 15.31
C ASP A 58 78.13 -87.23 15.35
N ASN A 59 77.08 -86.51 14.95
CA ASN A 59 75.68 -86.92 14.94
C ASN A 59 75.16 -87.35 16.33
N ARG A 60 75.58 -86.64 17.38
CA ARG A 60 75.12 -86.84 18.76
C ARG A 60 74.28 -85.65 19.23
N VAL A 61 73.20 -85.90 19.96
CA VAL A 61 72.39 -84.82 20.55
C VAL A 61 73.20 -84.08 21.61
N THR A 62 73.39 -82.77 21.44
CA THR A 62 74.15 -81.88 22.33
C THR A 62 73.35 -80.61 22.60
N GLY A 63 72.18 -80.75 23.25
CA GLY A 63 71.29 -79.65 23.60
C GLY A 63 70.17 -79.41 22.59
N ASN A 64 69.72 -78.16 22.48
CA ASN A 64 68.63 -77.73 21.60
C ASN A 64 69.03 -76.53 20.73
N TRP A 65 68.13 -76.08 19.87
CA TRP A 65 68.37 -74.98 18.95
C TRP A 65 68.15 -73.58 19.54
N GLN A 66 67.86 -73.40 20.84
CA GLN A 66 67.60 -72.07 21.41
C GLN A 66 68.77 -71.11 21.25
N GLY A 67 70.01 -71.63 21.25
CA GLY A 67 71.23 -70.87 20.96
C GLY A 67 71.17 -70.08 19.66
N PHE A 68 70.39 -70.54 18.66
CA PHE A 68 70.16 -69.84 17.39
C PHE A 68 69.49 -68.46 17.58
N LEU A 69 68.72 -68.28 18.65
CA LEU A 69 67.89 -67.10 18.91
C LEU A 69 68.24 -66.37 20.21
N GLU A 70 69.30 -66.76 20.92
CA GLU A 70 69.71 -66.13 22.18
C GLU A 70 69.95 -64.62 22.02
N ASN A 71 70.58 -64.22 20.92
CA ASN A 71 70.85 -62.81 20.60
C ASN A 71 69.58 -61.97 20.37
N SER A 72 68.43 -62.62 20.16
CA SER A 72 67.13 -61.99 19.89
C SER A 72 66.26 -61.73 21.13
N GLN A 73 66.61 -62.30 22.29
CA GLN A 73 65.77 -62.19 23.48
C GLN A 73 65.67 -60.75 24.00
N GLY A 74 64.42 -60.30 24.21
CA GLY A 74 64.13 -58.99 24.77
C GLY A 74 64.45 -57.81 23.85
N LYS A 75 64.83 -58.07 22.59
CA LYS A 75 65.13 -57.05 21.58
C LYS A 75 64.02 -56.96 20.55
N THR A 76 63.75 -55.75 20.09
CA THR A 76 62.85 -55.44 18.98
C THR A 76 63.53 -55.74 17.64
N LEU A 77 62.76 -55.85 16.56
CA LEU A 77 63.31 -56.05 15.22
C LEU A 77 64.31 -54.95 14.83
N ALA A 78 63.99 -53.68 15.14
CA ALA A 78 64.87 -52.54 14.82
C ALA A 78 66.22 -52.61 15.55
N GLU A 79 66.22 -53.09 16.80
CA GLU A 79 67.47 -53.27 17.57
C GLU A 79 68.32 -54.42 17.02
N LEU A 80 67.69 -55.46 16.46
CA LEU A 80 68.36 -56.59 15.83
C LEU A 80 68.95 -56.21 14.47
N GLU A 81 68.26 -55.37 13.69
CA GLU A 81 68.72 -54.87 12.40
C GLU A 81 69.86 -53.85 12.50
N ALA A 82 69.91 -53.10 13.61
CA ALA A 82 70.94 -52.11 13.86
C ALA A 82 72.29 -52.72 14.29
N MET A 83 72.38 -54.06 14.44
CA MET A 83 73.61 -54.71 14.88
C MET A 83 74.64 -54.77 13.74
N PRO A 84 75.85 -54.23 13.95
CA PRO A 84 76.87 -54.14 12.90
C PRO A 84 77.42 -55.50 12.46
N ASP A 85 77.45 -56.49 13.35
CA ASP A 85 78.00 -57.84 13.10
C ASP A 85 76.95 -58.91 13.41
N THR A 86 75.99 -59.11 12.50
CA THR A 86 74.94 -60.12 12.62
C THR A 86 75.39 -61.44 11.99
N GLU A 87 75.28 -62.58 12.69
CA GLU A 87 75.67 -63.86 12.12
C GLU A 87 74.83 -64.22 10.87
N PRO A 88 75.43 -64.80 9.80
CA PRO A 88 74.73 -65.02 8.52
C PRO A 88 73.44 -65.85 8.64
N HIS A 89 73.43 -66.82 9.55
CA HIS A 89 72.28 -67.69 9.78
C HIS A 89 71.11 -66.93 10.45
N PHE A 90 71.43 -66.02 11.37
CA PHE A 90 70.45 -65.20 12.06
C PHE A 90 69.93 -64.08 11.15
N ALA A 91 70.80 -63.46 10.35
CA ALA A 91 70.40 -62.52 9.30
C ALA A 91 69.44 -63.16 8.27
N LEU A 92 69.68 -64.41 7.87
CA LEU A 92 68.77 -65.16 7.00
C LEU A 92 67.40 -65.38 7.65
N PHE A 93 67.36 -65.65 8.96
CA PHE A 93 66.11 -65.79 9.70
C PHE A 93 65.35 -64.47 9.83
N LEU A 94 66.02 -63.36 10.10
CA LEU A 94 65.41 -62.02 10.07
C LEU A 94 64.85 -61.70 8.67
N CYS A 95 65.59 -62.04 7.62
CA CYS A 95 65.10 -61.92 6.24
C CYS A 95 63.84 -62.78 5.99
N PHE A 96 63.79 -63.99 6.53
CA PHE A 96 62.56 -64.81 6.50
C PHE A 96 61.38 -64.12 7.20
N LEU A 97 61.59 -63.51 8.37
CA LEU A 97 60.52 -62.78 9.07
C LEU A 97 59.99 -61.59 8.25
N HIS A 98 60.87 -60.86 7.56
CA HIS A 98 60.47 -59.83 6.59
C HIS A 98 59.62 -60.40 5.46
N LEU A 99 60.05 -61.50 4.86
CA LEU A 99 59.30 -62.15 3.78
C LEU A 99 57.96 -62.69 4.26
N PHE A 100 57.90 -63.25 5.48
CA PHE A 100 56.68 -63.72 6.12
C PHE A 100 55.70 -62.56 6.37
N GLY A 101 56.20 -61.36 6.67
CA GLY A 101 55.40 -60.14 6.82
C GLY A 101 54.45 -59.90 5.64
N TYR A 102 54.92 -60.06 4.38
CA TYR A 102 54.06 -59.91 3.20
C TYR A 102 52.90 -60.93 3.15
N ALA A 103 53.15 -62.17 3.59
CA ALA A 103 52.11 -63.20 3.67
C ALA A 103 51.10 -62.88 4.78
N GLN A 104 51.58 -62.42 5.94
CA GLN A 104 50.77 -62.00 7.07
C GLN A 104 49.89 -60.79 6.71
N GLU A 105 50.46 -59.76 6.08
CA GLU A 105 49.72 -58.59 5.59
C GLU A 105 48.61 -59.00 4.61
N ARG A 106 48.93 -59.87 3.64
CA ARG A 106 47.94 -60.37 2.69
C ARG A 106 46.83 -61.17 3.39
N LEU A 107 47.18 -62.02 4.36
CA LEU A 107 46.20 -62.79 5.13
C LEU A 107 45.27 -61.87 5.91
N ASN A 108 45.80 -60.79 6.48
CA ASN A 108 45.05 -59.80 7.24
C ASN A 108 44.09 -58.95 6.39
N THR A 109 44.19 -58.99 5.05
CA THR A 109 43.16 -58.42 4.16
C THR A 109 41.91 -59.30 3.97
N LEU A 110 41.90 -60.53 4.51
CA LEU A 110 40.81 -61.49 4.30
C LEU A 110 39.46 -60.98 4.84
N THR A 111 39.46 -60.31 5.99
CA THR A 111 38.27 -59.77 6.63
C THR A 111 37.57 -58.74 5.74
N GLN A 112 38.33 -57.78 5.20
CA GLN A 112 37.84 -56.80 4.23
C GLN A 112 37.27 -57.48 2.98
N ARG A 113 38.05 -58.37 2.36
CA ARG A 113 37.66 -59.06 1.12
C ARG A 113 36.40 -59.90 1.29
N HIS A 114 36.25 -60.56 2.45
CA HIS A 114 35.05 -61.34 2.77
C HIS A 114 33.84 -60.43 2.98
N LEU A 115 34.00 -59.32 3.70
CA LEU A 115 32.94 -58.33 3.93
C LEU A 115 32.44 -57.75 2.59
N GLU A 116 33.35 -57.32 1.73
CA GLU A 116 33.04 -56.80 0.40
C GLU A 116 32.38 -57.86 -0.49
N TYR A 117 32.88 -59.11 -0.48
CA TYR A 117 32.27 -60.21 -1.22
C TYR A 117 30.83 -60.45 -0.76
N TYR A 118 30.60 -60.50 0.56
CA TYR A 118 29.26 -60.71 1.10
C TYR A 118 28.30 -59.57 0.73
N TYR A 119 28.73 -58.31 0.87
CA TYR A 119 27.89 -57.16 0.56
C TYR A 119 27.62 -57.00 -0.95
N GLU A 120 28.63 -57.17 -1.79
CA GLU A 120 28.51 -56.87 -3.23
C GLU A 120 28.17 -58.07 -4.10
N LYS A 121 28.60 -59.28 -3.74
CA LYS A 121 28.37 -60.50 -4.55
C LYS A 121 27.19 -61.32 -4.03
N VAL A 122 27.09 -61.50 -2.71
CA VAL A 122 25.99 -62.28 -2.11
C VAL A 122 24.72 -61.45 -1.97
N LEU A 123 24.81 -60.32 -1.24
CA LEU A 123 23.66 -59.42 -1.04
C LEU A 123 23.40 -58.50 -2.25
N GLN A 124 24.36 -58.40 -3.17
CA GLN A 124 24.26 -57.58 -4.39
C GLN A 124 23.98 -56.10 -4.14
N ILE A 125 24.34 -55.60 -2.95
CA ILE A 125 24.19 -54.19 -2.64
C ILE A 125 25.33 -53.42 -3.29
N ARG A 126 24.98 -52.43 -4.09
CA ARG A 126 25.95 -51.61 -4.81
C ARG A 126 26.26 -50.32 -4.04
N ARG A 127 27.48 -49.83 -4.21
CA ARG A 127 27.86 -48.47 -3.80
C ARG A 127 27.01 -47.45 -4.54
N ARG A 128 26.61 -46.38 -3.86
CA ARG A 128 25.84 -45.27 -4.45
C ARG A 128 26.74 -44.51 -5.41
N LYS A 129 26.19 -44.23 -6.60
CA LYS A 129 26.85 -43.37 -7.59
C LYS A 129 26.90 -41.92 -7.06
N PRO A 130 27.93 -41.14 -7.45
CA PRO A 130 27.95 -39.71 -7.16
C PRO A 130 26.69 -39.04 -7.71
N GLN A 131 26.17 -38.07 -6.96
CA GLN A 131 25.06 -37.21 -7.39
C GLN A 131 25.63 -35.82 -7.70
N PRO A 132 25.46 -35.32 -8.93
CA PRO A 132 25.97 -34.01 -9.29
C PRO A 132 25.19 -32.91 -8.57
N ASP A 133 25.93 -31.94 -8.05
CA ASP A 133 25.42 -30.74 -7.41
C ASP A 133 24.75 -29.78 -8.41
N GLN A 134 24.05 -28.81 -7.84
CA GLN A 134 23.35 -27.76 -8.54
C GLN A 134 23.73 -26.40 -7.99
N VAL A 135 23.56 -25.38 -8.81
CA VAL A 135 23.78 -23.98 -8.46
C VAL A 135 22.61 -23.14 -8.94
N HIS A 136 22.29 -22.11 -8.18
CA HIS A 136 21.46 -21.01 -8.66
C HIS A 136 22.36 -19.94 -9.29
N LEU A 137 21.93 -19.45 -10.44
CA LEU A 137 22.64 -18.47 -11.24
C LEU A 137 21.72 -17.29 -11.52
N VAL A 138 22.25 -16.09 -11.48
CA VAL A 138 21.52 -14.87 -11.84
C VAL A 138 22.17 -14.23 -13.06
N PHE A 139 21.33 -13.86 -14.01
CA PHE A 139 21.75 -13.33 -15.30
C PHE A 139 21.40 -11.85 -15.43
N GLU A 140 22.30 -11.08 -16.04
CA GLU A 140 22.04 -9.71 -16.46
C GLU A 140 22.23 -9.61 -17.96
N LEU A 141 21.25 -9.07 -18.68
CA LEU A 141 21.35 -8.84 -20.12
C LEU A 141 22.03 -7.50 -20.45
N ALA A 142 22.64 -7.43 -21.63
CA ALA A 142 23.22 -6.22 -22.18
C ALA A 142 22.13 -5.19 -22.52
N LYS A 143 22.47 -3.90 -22.51
CA LYS A 143 21.49 -2.80 -22.73
C LYS A 143 20.77 -2.88 -24.09
N ASN A 144 21.42 -3.45 -25.10
CA ASN A 144 20.90 -3.62 -26.46
C ASN A 144 20.11 -4.94 -26.65
N ALA A 145 20.13 -5.85 -25.68
CA ALA A 145 19.38 -7.10 -25.75
C ALA A 145 18.03 -6.94 -25.05
N THR A 146 16.92 -7.17 -25.76
CA THR A 146 15.58 -7.15 -25.16
C THR A 146 15.28 -8.47 -24.45
N GLU A 147 15.47 -9.58 -25.17
CA GLU A 147 15.28 -10.94 -24.66
C GLU A 147 16.31 -11.90 -25.27
N VAL A 148 16.63 -12.96 -24.54
CA VAL A 148 17.55 -14.03 -24.97
C VAL A 148 17.01 -15.38 -24.52
N LEU A 149 16.81 -16.30 -25.46
CA LEU A 149 16.57 -17.70 -25.14
C LEU A 149 17.91 -18.38 -24.82
N LEU A 150 18.03 -18.92 -23.61
CA LEU A 150 19.09 -19.86 -23.26
C LEU A 150 18.51 -21.29 -23.27
N PRO A 151 18.96 -22.16 -24.19
CA PRO A 151 18.47 -23.53 -24.23
C PRO A 151 19.03 -24.34 -23.05
N LYS A 152 18.28 -25.36 -22.66
CA LYS A 152 18.72 -26.44 -21.78
C LYS A 152 20.05 -27.00 -22.27
N GLY A 153 20.97 -27.27 -21.35
CA GLY A 153 22.30 -27.76 -21.69
C GLY A 153 23.31 -26.66 -22.01
N THR A 154 22.92 -25.38 -22.03
CA THR A 154 23.87 -24.26 -22.13
C THR A 154 24.93 -24.38 -21.05
N ARG A 155 26.21 -24.38 -21.46
CA ARG A 155 27.34 -24.66 -20.57
C ARG A 155 27.91 -23.41 -19.92
N LEU A 156 28.19 -23.52 -18.63
CA LEU A 156 28.83 -22.50 -17.79
C LEU A 156 30.17 -23.02 -17.27
N ASN A 157 31.15 -22.13 -17.19
CA ASN A 157 32.50 -22.47 -16.75
C ASN A 157 32.63 -22.23 -15.24
N ALA A 158 33.04 -23.27 -14.50
CA ALA A 158 33.22 -23.25 -13.05
C ALA A 158 34.70 -23.45 -12.63
N GLY A 159 35.65 -23.12 -13.50
CA GLY A 159 37.07 -23.30 -13.21
C GLY A 159 37.55 -24.71 -13.52
N LYS A 160 38.37 -25.27 -12.63
CA LYS A 160 39.01 -26.59 -12.76
C LYS A 160 38.94 -27.34 -11.45
N ASP A 161 38.94 -28.68 -11.51
CA ASP A 161 39.07 -29.54 -10.34
C ASP A 161 40.53 -29.67 -9.86
N ASP A 162 40.72 -30.44 -8.79
CA ASP A 162 42.02 -30.78 -8.18
C ASP A 162 42.97 -31.52 -9.15
N THR A 163 42.45 -32.13 -10.23
CA THR A 163 43.24 -32.76 -11.30
C THR A 163 43.54 -31.80 -12.46
N GLY A 164 43.09 -30.55 -12.39
CA GLY A 164 43.27 -29.54 -13.42
C GLY A 164 42.30 -29.65 -14.60
N LYS A 165 41.29 -30.51 -14.52
CA LYS A 165 40.28 -30.70 -15.57
C LYS A 165 39.16 -29.67 -15.42
N PRO A 166 38.67 -29.07 -16.52
CA PRO A 166 37.64 -28.04 -16.42
C PRO A 166 36.33 -28.58 -15.84
N LEU A 167 35.70 -27.75 -15.00
CA LEU A 167 34.39 -28.01 -14.43
C LEU A 167 33.31 -27.27 -15.23
N TYR A 168 32.28 -28.00 -15.66
CA TYR A 168 31.17 -27.44 -16.41
C TYR A 168 29.84 -27.66 -15.70
N TYR A 169 29.00 -26.63 -15.73
CA TYR A 169 27.61 -26.72 -15.32
C TYR A 169 26.72 -26.48 -16.52
N GLN A 170 25.53 -27.09 -16.52
CA GLN A 170 24.57 -27.01 -17.62
C GLN A 170 23.22 -26.55 -17.11
N LEU A 171 22.60 -25.60 -17.81
CA LEU A 171 21.21 -25.22 -17.53
C LEU A 171 20.29 -26.43 -17.59
N THR A 172 19.37 -26.53 -16.64
CA THR A 172 18.48 -27.69 -16.50
C THR A 172 17.24 -27.62 -17.39
N GLU A 173 16.88 -26.44 -17.88
CA GLU A 173 15.68 -26.16 -18.66
C GLU A 173 15.88 -24.98 -19.63
N ASP A 174 15.05 -24.93 -20.68
CA ASP A 174 14.98 -23.79 -21.59
C ASP A 174 14.40 -22.59 -20.84
N SER A 175 15.02 -21.42 -21.00
CA SER A 175 14.58 -20.20 -20.32
C SER A 175 14.82 -18.96 -21.18
N VAL A 176 13.78 -18.14 -21.30
CA VAL A 176 13.89 -16.81 -21.90
C VAL A 176 14.23 -15.81 -20.81
N LEU A 177 15.37 -15.16 -20.96
CA LEU A 177 15.79 -14.06 -20.12
C LEU A 177 15.36 -12.74 -20.74
N ASN A 178 15.07 -11.76 -19.90
CA ASN A 178 14.82 -10.37 -20.28
C ASN A 178 15.59 -9.43 -19.35
N ARG A 179 15.33 -8.13 -19.46
CA ARG A 179 16.04 -7.09 -18.70
C ARG A 179 15.42 -6.79 -17.33
N ALA A 180 14.47 -7.60 -16.85
CA ALA A 180 13.78 -7.33 -15.61
C ALA A 180 14.74 -7.27 -14.42
N LYS A 181 14.62 -6.22 -13.60
CA LYS A 181 15.40 -6.00 -12.39
C LYS A 181 14.46 -5.58 -11.27
N ILE A 182 14.65 -6.15 -10.07
CA ILE A 182 13.95 -5.69 -8.87
C ILE A 182 14.62 -4.40 -8.41
N GLU A 183 13.85 -3.33 -8.33
CA GLU A 183 14.30 -2.02 -7.85
C GLU A 183 13.73 -1.70 -6.47
N HIS A 184 12.48 -2.14 -6.22
CA HIS A 184 11.82 -1.89 -4.95
C HIS A 184 11.40 -3.19 -4.27
N LEU A 185 11.68 -3.25 -2.96
CA LEU A 185 11.22 -4.29 -2.06
C LEU A 185 10.47 -3.62 -0.92
N ARG A 186 9.17 -3.87 -0.83
CA ARG A 186 8.32 -3.27 0.21
C ARG A 186 7.51 -4.34 0.93
N THR A 187 7.17 -4.12 2.19
CA THR A 187 6.26 -5.02 2.92
C THR A 187 5.19 -4.22 3.65
N VAL A 188 4.01 -4.84 3.81
CA VAL A 188 2.94 -4.35 4.68
C VAL A 188 2.45 -5.52 5.52
N LEU A 189 2.49 -5.35 6.83
CA LEU A 189 1.90 -6.25 7.82
C LEU A 189 0.73 -5.52 8.48
N PHE A 190 -0.47 -6.08 8.40
CA PHE A 190 -1.61 -5.65 9.18
C PHE A 190 -1.69 -6.46 10.47
N GLU A 191 -1.46 -5.81 11.61
CA GLU A 191 -1.52 -6.46 12.92
C GLU A 191 -2.05 -5.48 13.96
N ASN A 192 -2.91 -5.96 14.87
CA ASN A 192 -3.50 -5.16 15.96
C ASN A 192 -4.13 -3.83 15.49
N GLY A 193 -4.81 -3.85 14.33
CA GLY A 193 -5.47 -2.67 13.77
C GLY A 193 -4.54 -1.65 13.10
N LYS A 194 -3.25 -1.97 12.94
CA LYS A 194 -2.23 -1.06 12.39
C LYS A 194 -1.60 -1.65 11.13
N LEU A 195 -1.22 -0.78 10.19
CA LEU A 195 -0.40 -1.15 9.05
C LEU A 195 1.07 -0.84 9.37
N HIS A 196 1.86 -1.89 9.57
CA HIS A 196 3.31 -1.81 9.70
C HIS A 196 3.96 -1.95 8.34
N VAL A 197 4.83 -1.01 7.98
CA VAL A 197 5.25 -0.80 6.60
C VAL A 197 6.76 -0.69 6.50
N ALA A 198 7.36 -1.43 5.55
CA ALA A 198 8.74 -1.19 5.13
C ALA A 198 8.76 -0.71 3.68
N SER A 199 9.30 0.48 3.44
CA SER A 199 9.54 1.03 2.09
C SER A 199 10.80 0.45 1.44
N GLN A 200 11.72 -0.11 2.25
CA GLN A 200 12.91 -0.85 1.83
C GLN A 200 13.06 -2.09 2.72
N ALA A 201 12.40 -3.19 2.37
CA ALA A 201 12.28 -4.36 3.24
C ALA A 201 13.62 -5.05 3.58
N ASN A 202 14.64 -4.89 2.74
CA ASN A 202 15.96 -5.50 2.89
C ASN A 202 16.96 -4.63 3.70
N THR A 203 16.47 -3.69 4.50
CA THR A 203 17.26 -2.82 5.39
C THR A 203 16.96 -3.13 6.86
N ALA A 204 17.80 -2.67 7.78
CA ALA A 204 17.69 -2.97 9.22
C ALA A 204 16.37 -2.46 9.83
N ASP A 205 15.94 -1.27 9.38
CA ASP A 205 14.80 -0.51 9.88
C ASP A 205 13.56 -0.59 8.96
N GLY A 206 13.69 -1.22 7.79
CA GLY A 206 12.68 -1.22 6.75
C GLY A 206 12.50 0.11 5.99
N GLN A 207 13.33 1.14 6.23
CA GLN A 207 13.21 2.47 5.63
C GLN A 207 14.46 2.93 4.86
N GLY A 208 15.61 2.29 5.04
CA GLY A 208 16.83 2.60 4.30
C GLY A 208 18.14 2.35 5.04
N GLU A 209 18.09 2.05 6.34
CA GLU A 209 19.28 1.87 7.16
C GLU A 209 20.02 0.56 6.83
N PRO A 210 21.28 0.60 6.37
CA PRO A 210 22.01 -0.61 6.02
C PRO A 210 22.16 -1.56 7.23
N PRO A 211 22.04 -2.89 7.03
CA PRO A 211 22.23 -3.85 8.12
C PRO A 211 23.67 -3.88 8.64
N ALA A 212 23.82 -3.98 9.96
CA ALA A 212 25.13 -3.94 10.64
C ALA A 212 26.01 -5.18 10.38
N ALA A 213 25.41 -6.33 10.01
CA ALA A 213 26.12 -7.58 9.79
C ALA A 213 25.53 -8.35 8.60
N GLN A 214 26.38 -9.18 7.97
CA GLN A 214 26.01 -10.08 6.88
C GLN A 214 26.29 -11.55 7.29
N PRO A 215 25.47 -12.52 6.87
CA PRO A 215 24.27 -12.35 6.06
C PRO A 215 23.12 -11.72 6.86
N PHE A 216 22.44 -10.74 6.28
CA PHE A 216 21.23 -10.13 6.84
C PHE A 216 19.98 -10.84 6.30
N SER A 217 18.98 -11.04 7.16
CA SER A 217 17.67 -11.54 6.75
C SER A 217 16.56 -10.63 7.24
N TRP A 218 15.44 -10.57 6.53
CA TRP A 218 14.25 -9.79 6.89
C TRP A 218 12.96 -10.62 6.79
N PRO A 219 11.91 -10.27 7.55
CA PRO A 219 10.61 -10.94 7.43
C PRO A 219 10.00 -10.76 6.04
N ALA A 220 9.67 -11.86 5.36
CA ALA A 220 9.12 -11.82 4.01
C ALA A 220 7.81 -11.02 3.93
N MET A 221 6.98 -11.12 4.98
CA MET A 221 5.60 -10.62 5.00
C MET A 221 5.41 -9.41 5.93
N GLY A 222 6.52 -8.74 6.29
CA GLY A 222 6.53 -7.59 7.20
C GLY A 222 6.73 -7.96 8.68
N SER A 223 6.88 -6.93 9.52
CA SER A 223 7.21 -7.04 10.94
C SER A 223 6.45 -5.98 11.73
N SER A 224 6.00 -6.30 12.93
CA SER A 224 5.44 -5.29 13.85
C SER A 224 6.49 -4.31 14.38
N GLY A 225 7.78 -4.61 14.19
CA GLY A 225 8.88 -3.68 14.45
C GLY A 225 9.04 -2.58 13.38
N HIS A 226 8.36 -2.69 12.23
CA HIS A 226 8.39 -1.64 11.20
C HIS A 226 7.50 -0.45 11.58
N PRO A 227 7.79 0.76 11.06
CA PRO A 227 6.96 1.95 11.31
C PRO A 227 5.52 1.74 10.86
N THR A 228 4.60 2.46 11.50
CA THR A 228 3.19 2.42 11.12
C THR A 228 2.87 3.49 10.08
N ALA A 229 2.09 3.13 9.06
CA ALA A 229 1.63 4.07 8.05
C ALA A 229 0.20 4.54 8.34
N PRO A 230 -0.10 5.84 8.19
CA PRO A 230 -1.47 6.32 8.25
C PRO A 230 -2.24 5.85 7.01
N VAL A 231 -3.48 5.42 7.23
CA VAL A 231 -4.45 5.15 6.16
C VAL A 231 -5.44 6.29 6.13
N GLY A 232 -5.99 6.61 4.96
CA GLY A 232 -6.89 7.74 4.85
C GLY A 232 -7.70 7.79 3.58
N MET A 233 -8.30 8.95 3.39
CA MET A 233 -9.10 9.29 2.22
C MET A 233 -8.81 10.73 1.81
N ALA A 234 -9.11 11.08 0.56
CA ALA A 234 -9.14 12.47 0.13
C ALA A 234 -10.32 12.75 -0.79
N VAL A 235 -10.71 14.02 -0.84
CA VAL A 235 -11.82 14.51 -1.65
C VAL A 235 -11.32 15.71 -2.45
N ALA A 236 -11.43 15.65 -3.78
CA ALA A 236 -11.10 16.76 -4.67
C ALA A 236 -12.38 17.34 -5.26
N ALA A 237 -12.52 18.66 -5.23
CA ALA A 237 -13.65 19.33 -5.85
C ALA A 237 -13.38 20.83 -6.10
N PRO A 238 -13.85 21.43 -7.21
CA PRO A 238 -13.71 22.86 -7.47
C PRO A 238 -14.31 23.75 -6.37
N ILE A 239 -15.36 23.27 -5.68
CA ILE A 239 -16.03 23.99 -4.58
C ILE A 239 -15.07 24.29 -3.40
N LEU A 240 -13.98 23.53 -3.27
CA LEU A 240 -12.95 23.69 -2.24
C LEU A 240 -11.95 24.80 -2.54
N ARG A 241 -12.03 25.49 -3.69
CA ARG A 241 -11.21 26.67 -3.98
C ARG A 241 -11.64 27.80 -3.06
N LEU A 242 -10.92 28.06 -1.98
CA LEU A 242 -11.34 28.94 -0.89
C LEU A 242 -10.19 29.88 -0.50
N SER A 243 -10.23 31.13 -0.97
CA SER A 243 -9.12 32.09 -0.85
C SER A 243 -9.15 32.97 0.41
N GLY A 244 -10.27 33.00 1.13
CA GLY A 244 -10.44 33.90 2.28
C GLY A 244 -11.74 33.64 3.05
N GLY A 245 -11.98 34.45 4.07
CA GLY A 245 -13.15 34.29 4.96
C GLY A 245 -12.98 33.19 6.01
N GLU A 246 -13.93 33.13 6.93
CA GLU A 246 -14.13 32.05 7.90
C GLU A 246 -14.88 30.92 7.19
N ARG A 247 -14.25 29.76 7.01
CA ARG A 247 -14.78 28.68 6.16
C ARG A 247 -15.18 27.49 7.01
N THR A 248 -16.38 27.00 6.80
CA THR A 248 -16.85 25.71 7.30
C THR A 248 -17.09 24.79 6.10
N ILE A 249 -16.43 23.64 6.08
CA ILE A 249 -16.55 22.65 5.01
C ILE A 249 -17.19 21.40 5.62
N ARG A 250 -18.26 20.91 5.00
CA ARG A 250 -18.95 19.68 5.42
C ARG A 250 -18.84 18.64 4.32
N LEU A 251 -18.26 17.49 4.64
CA LEU A 251 -18.28 16.30 3.79
C LEU A 251 -19.43 15.42 4.25
N LEU A 252 -20.35 15.12 3.34
CA LEU A 252 -21.54 14.32 3.62
C LEU A 252 -21.39 12.96 2.96
N PHE A 253 -20.91 11.97 3.74
CA PHE A 253 -20.80 10.59 3.28
C PHE A 253 -22.14 9.87 3.45
N THR A 254 -22.71 9.39 2.36
CA THR A 254 -23.85 8.46 2.40
C THR A 254 -23.32 7.04 2.50
N LEU A 255 -23.66 6.35 3.58
CA LEU A 255 -23.11 5.05 3.96
C LEU A 255 -24.19 3.97 3.92
N ASP A 256 -23.77 2.72 3.73
CA ASP A 256 -24.67 1.56 3.76
C ASP A 256 -25.28 1.31 5.16
N ARG A 257 -24.54 1.65 6.22
CA ARG A 257 -24.94 1.44 7.61
C ARG A 257 -24.26 2.39 8.59
N ILE A 258 -24.76 2.42 9.83
CA ILE A 258 -24.11 3.09 10.96
C ILE A 258 -23.22 2.08 11.69
N VAL A 259 -22.00 2.49 12.03
CA VAL A 259 -21.13 1.76 12.96
C VAL A 259 -20.73 2.65 14.14
N PRO A 260 -20.68 2.14 15.38
CA PRO A 260 -20.31 2.93 16.57
C PRO A 260 -18.92 3.59 16.45
N ALA A 261 -18.04 3.00 15.66
CA ALA A 261 -16.70 3.50 15.39
C ALA A 261 -16.67 4.90 14.76
N LEU A 262 -17.73 5.35 14.07
CA LEU A 262 -17.74 6.65 13.36
C LEU A 262 -17.59 7.85 14.31
N ASP A 263 -18.27 7.81 15.46
CA ASP A 263 -18.24 8.92 16.42
C ASP A 263 -16.87 9.02 17.09
N SER A 264 -16.29 7.88 17.48
CA SER A 264 -14.98 7.83 18.16
C SER A 264 -13.79 7.97 17.21
N ALA A 265 -13.96 7.63 15.93
CA ALA A 265 -12.89 7.75 14.95
C ALA A 265 -12.57 9.20 14.57
N ALA A 266 -13.51 10.14 14.78
CA ALA A 266 -13.29 11.56 14.51
C ALA A 266 -12.07 12.11 15.27
N ASP A 267 -11.83 11.65 16.50
CA ASP A 267 -10.68 12.05 17.32
C ASP A 267 -9.32 11.54 16.77
N ALA A 268 -9.35 10.55 15.88
CA ALA A 268 -8.18 10.01 15.20
C ALA A 268 -7.89 10.69 13.85
N MET A 269 -8.77 11.58 13.37
CA MET A 269 -8.64 12.21 12.05
C MET A 269 -7.72 13.43 12.09
N GLN A 270 -6.83 13.49 11.10
CA GLN A 270 -6.02 14.65 10.78
C GLN A 270 -6.39 15.12 9.38
N VAL A 271 -7.03 16.28 9.30
CA VAL A 271 -7.49 16.85 8.03
C VAL A 271 -6.49 17.87 7.52
N PHE A 272 -6.16 17.80 6.23
CA PHE A 272 -5.27 18.74 5.55
C PHE A 272 -5.93 19.25 4.27
N ALA A 273 -5.68 20.50 3.91
CA ALA A 273 -6.09 21.09 2.64
C ALA A 273 -4.88 21.44 1.78
N THR A 274 -5.04 21.53 0.46
CA THR A 274 -4.00 22.04 -0.44
C THR A 274 -3.80 23.55 -0.27
N GLY A 275 -2.56 24.01 -0.17
CA GLY A 275 -2.19 25.40 0.07
C GLY A 275 -1.03 25.86 -0.82
N GLU A 276 -0.84 27.17 -0.97
CA GLU A 276 0.14 27.74 -1.91
C GLU A 276 1.59 27.29 -1.66
N LYS A 277 1.93 26.94 -0.41
CA LYS A 277 3.28 26.51 -0.01
C LYS A 277 3.36 25.04 0.41
N GLY A 278 2.27 24.28 0.29
CA GLY A 278 2.16 22.91 0.79
C GLY A 278 0.82 22.64 1.47
N TRP A 279 0.73 21.55 2.24
CA TRP A 279 -0.50 21.21 2.96
C TRP A 279 -0.79 22.17 4.12
N ILE A 280 -2.03 22.67 4.18
CA ILE A 280 -2.57 23.45 5.29
C ILE A 280 -3.18 22.46 6.30
N GLY A 281 -2.69 22.44 7.54
CA GLY A 281 -3.26 21.63 8.61
C GLY A 281 -2.24 21.18 9.66
N PRO A 282 -2.64 20.30 10.60
CA PRO A 282 -3.96 19.66 10.67
C PRO A 282 -5.07 20.67 11.02
N LEU A 283 -6.19 20.59 10.29
CA LEU A 283 -7.40 21.38 10.49
C LEU A 283 -8.25 20.76 11.60
N SER A 284 -8.95 21.61 12.36
CA SER A 284 -9.94 21.14 13.34
C SER A 284 -11.12 20.52 12.61
N ALA A 285 -11.35 19.23 12.85
CA ALA A 285 -12.48 18.48 12.31
C ALA A 285 -13.29 17.87 13.46
N SER A 286 -14.61 17.78 13.26
CA SER A 286 -15.51 17.08 14.17
C SER A 286 -16.43 16.18 13.35
N GLY A 287 -16.60 14.94 13.82
CA GLY A 287 -17.65 14.07 13.32
C GLY A 287 -18.99 14.58 13.84
N GLY A 288 -19.87 15.02 12.95
CA GLY A 288 -21.23 15.36 13.35
C GLY A 288 -22.04 14.09 13.63
N LYS A 289 -23.08 14.20 14.48
CA LYS A 289 -23.99 13.07 14.75
C LYS A 289 -24.54 12.52 13.44
N VAL A 290 -24.36 11.21 13.24
CA VAL A 290 -24.89 10.48 12.07
C VAL A 290 -26.41 10.71 11.97
N ARG A 291 -26.86 11.12 10.78
CA ARG A 291 -28.29 11.39 10.51
C ARG A 291 -28.86 10.27 9.68
N THR A 292 -30.06 9.82 10.02
CA THR A 292 -30.83 8.85 9.24
C THR A 292 -32.05 9.54 8.63
N ASN A 293 -32.06 9.69 7.32
CA ASN A 293 -33.20 10.23 6.58
C ASN A 293 -33.74 9.14 5.66
N SER A 294 -35.00 8.76 5.82
CA SER A 294 -35.78 7.99 4.83
C SER A 294 -35.01 6.85 4.12
N GLY A 295 -34.25 6.05 4.87
CA GLY A 295 -33.51 4.88 4.38
C GLY A 295 -32.02 5.07 4.10
N SER A 296 -31.48 6.30 4.16
CA SER A 296 -30.04 6.58 3.97
C SER A 296 -29.35 6.98 5.29
N THR A 297 -28.16 6.42 5.53
CA THR A 297 -27.27 6.81 6.64
C THR A 297 -26.30 7.88 6.16
N ILE A 298 -26.31 9.06 6.77
CA ILE A 298 -25.40 10.15 6.40
C ILE A 298 -24.47 10.43 7.57
N TRP A 299 -23.16 10.30 7.31
CA TRP A 299 -22.12 10.70 8.25
C TRP A 299 -21.50 12.05 7.81
N PRO A 300 -21.84 13.13 8.52
CA PRO A 300 -21.25 14.45 8.25
C PRO A 300 -19.89 14.58 8.94
N VAL A 301 -18.85 14.88 8.17
CA VAL A 301 -17.55 15.33 8.68
C VAL A 301 -17.46 16.83 8.49
N GLU A 302 -17.47 17.58 9.59
CA GLU A 302 -17.38 19.03 9.57
C GLU A 302 -15.95 19.47 9.88
N VAL A 303 -15.36 20.22 8.94
CA VAL A 303 -14.03 20.80 9.02
C VAL A 303 -14.20 22.31 9.14
N GLN A 304 -13.74 22.88 10.26
CA GLN A 304 -13.85 24.31 10.50
C GLN A 304 -12.50 24.99 10.38
N THR A 305 -12.49 26.13 9.69
CA THR A 305 -11.35 27.06 9.67
C THR A 305 -11.74 28.27 10.51
N LEU A 306 -11.09 28.42 11.67
CA LEU A 306 -11.55 29.34 12.73
C LEU A 306 -11.08 30.78 12.55
N THR A 307 -10.29 31.11 11.53
CA THR A 307 -9.76 32.47 11.35
C THR A 307 -9.67 32.91 9.89
N ASN A 308 -9.94 34.20 9.66
CA ASN A 308 -9.73 34.90 8.38
C ASN A 308 -8.24 34.96 7.95
N SER A 309 -7.30 34.56 8.80
CA SER A 309 -5.86 34.55 8.56
C SER A 309 -5.33 33.25 7.92
N MET A 310 -6.20 32.28 7.66
CA MET A 310 -5.80 31.00 7.10
C MET A 310 -5.44 31.13 5.62
N GLU A 311 -4.39 30.41 5.20
CA GLU A 311 -3.92 30.36 3.82
C GLU A 311 -5.04 29.91 2.85
N ALA A 312 -4.95 30.33 1.59
CA ALA A 312 -5.92 29.98 0.56
C ALA A 312 -5.87 28.47 0.25
N ILE A 313 -7.04 27.85 0.12
CA ILE A 313 -7.13 26.48 -0.39
C ILE A 313 -7.07 26.54 -1.92
N VAL A 314 -6.00 26.00 -2.49
CA VAL A 314 -5.65 26.12 -3.91
C VAL A 314 -5.70 24.78 -4.64
N PRO A 315 -5.77 24.77 -5.99
CA PRO A 315 -5.60 23.57 -6.81
C PRO A 315 -4.45 22.66 -6.36
N TYR A 316 -4.66 21.35 -6.43
CA TYR A 316 -3.58 20.39 -6.17
C TYR A 316 -2.47 20.50 -7.22
N ASP A 317 -1.25 20.51 -6.71
CA ASP A 317 -0.01 20.47 -7.48
C ASP A 317 0.89 19.38 -6.88
N PRO A 318 1.28 18.34 -7.65
CA PRO A 318 2.10 17.25 -7.15
C PRO A 318 3.50 17.70 -6.72
N GLU A 319 4.06 18.76 -7.30
CA GLU A 319 5.38 19.27 -6.92
C GLU A 319 5.36 19.99 -5.56
N ILE A 320 4.24 20.66 -5.24
CA ILE A 320 4.08 21.43 -3.99
C ILE A 320 3.57 20.54 -2.85
N HIS A 321 2.60 19.67 -3.15
CA HIS A 321 1.86 18.92 -2.13
C HIS A 321 2.36 17.48 -1.98
N ALA A 322 3.23 17.00 -2.86
CA ALA A 322 3.63 15.60 -2.92
C ALA A 322 2.46 14.61 -3.14
N GLY A 323 2.80 13.35 -3.40
CA GLY A 323 1.84 12.31 -3.77
C GLY A 323 1.49 12.30 -5.27
N ASN A 324 0.67 11.34 -5.67
CA ASN A 324 0.26 11.09 -7.05
C ASN A 324 -1.28 11.16 -7.20
N PHE A 325 -1.94 12.22 -6.72
CA PHE A 325 -3.38 12.38 -6.96
C PHE A 325 -3.64 12.73 -8.43
N ASN A 326 -4.48 11.96 -9.12
CA ASN A 326 -4.83 12.22 -10.52
C ASN A 326 -5.96 13.27 -10.64
N THR A 327 -5.66 14.49 -10.19
CA THR A 327 -6.56 15.64 -10.22
C THR A 327 -5.76 16.94 -10.22
N HIS A 328 -6.36 18.03 -10.68
CA HIS A 328 -5.85 19.39 -10.49
C HIS A 328 -6.81 20.23 -9.63
N GLU A 329 -7.82 19.61 -9.02
CA GLU A 329 -8.76 20.30 -8.16
C GLU A 329 -8.16 20.49 -6.75
N PRO A 330 -8.64 21.48 -5.97
CA PRO A 330 -8.26 21.58 -4.58
C PRO A 330 -8.71 20.34 -3.80
N LEU A 331 -7.86 19.88 -2.87
CA LEU A 331 -8.05 18.62 -2.14
C LEU A 331 -8.21 18.86 -0.64
N LEU A 332 -9.11 18.08 -0.04
CA LEU A 332 -9.10 17.80 1.38
C LEU A 332 -8.65 16.36 1.61
N ARG A 333 -7.59 16.18 2.39
CA ARG A 333 -7.04 14.89 2.77
C ARG A 333 -7.32 14.62 4.25
N ILE A 334 -7.89 13.47 4.56
CA ILE A 334 -8.15 12.99 5.91
C ILE A 334 -7.29 11.76 6.17
N LEU A 335 -6.31 11.90 7.05
CA LEU A 335 -5.44 10.80 7.50
C LEU A 335 -5.85 10.35 8.89
N PHE A 336 -5.82 9.06 9.14
CA PHE A 336 -6.11 8.49 10.45
C PHE A 336 -4.81 8.18 11.17
N GLU A 337 -4.62 8.77 12.34
CA GLU A 337 -3.44 8.55 13.18
C GLU A 337 -3.39 7.08 13.61
N PRO A 338 -2.33 6.31 13.25
CA PRO A 338 -2.34 4.84 13.40
C PRO A 338 -2.65 4.35 14.81
N GLU A 339 -2.10 5.02 15.83
CA GLU A 339 -2.29 4.63 17.23
C GLU A 339 -3.74 4.81 17.71
N LYS A 340 -4.38 5.93 17.35
CA LYS A 340 -5.76 6.25 17.76
C LYS A 340 -6.79 5.51 16.91
N ALA A 341 -6.47 5.25 15.64
CA ALA A 341 -7.37 4.62 14.69
C ALA A 341 -7.39 3.09 14.79
N ALA A 342 -6.38 2.46 15.40
CA ALA A 342 -6.25 1.01 15.50
C ALA A 342 -7.53 0.26 15.93
N PRO A 343 -8.31 0.72 16.94
CA PRO A 343 -9.54 0.03 17.36
C PRO A 343 -10.66 0.05 16.32
N TYR A 344 -10.58 0.96 15.33
CA TYR A 344 -11.68 1.30 14.43
C TYR A 344 -11.36 1.02 12.95
N LEU A 345 -10.08 0.91 12.60
CA LEU A 345 -9.63 0.88 11.20
C LEU A 345 -10.29 -0.24 10.39
N GLU A 346 -10.41 -1.44 10.96
CA GLU A 346 -11.06 -2.57 10.31
C GLU A 346 -12.57 -2.33 10.12
N ALA A 347 -13.24 -1.77 11.12
CA ALA A 347 -14.68 -1.45 11.04
C ALA A 347 -14.94 -0.37 9.98
N LEU A 348 -14.09 0.66 9.90
CA LEU A 348 -14.19 1.74 8.92
C LEU A 348 -13.82 1.26 7.50
N GLY A 349 -12.82 0.38 7.36
CA GLY A 349 -12.46 -0.23 6.07
C GLY A 349 -13.57 -1.13 5.51
N ASN A 350 -14.39 -1.73 6.38
CA ASN A 350 -15.54 -2.56 5.98
C ASN A 350 -16.84 -1.76 5.73
N LEU A 351 -16.80 -0.43 5.85
CA LEU A 351 -17.95 0.44 5.63
C LEU A 351 -18.02 0.88 4.16
N GLN A 352 -19.20 0.85 3.56
CA GLN A 352 -19.38 1.22 2.16
C GLN A 352 -19.87 2.66 2.03
N VAL A 353 -19.38 3.36 1.00
CA VAL A 353 -19.81 4.71 0.64
C VAL A 353 -20.62 4.62 -0.64
N GLU A 354 -21.90 4.96 -0.54
CA GLU A 354 -22.84 4.94 -1.65
C GLU A 354 -22.78 6.25 -2.45
N ALA A 355 -22.59 7.38 -1.76
CA ALA A 355 -22.53 8.70 -2.35
C ALA A 355 -21.78 9.71 -1.48
N LEU A 356 -21.34 10.81 -2.09
CA LEU A 356 -20.63 11.91 -1.43
C LEU A 356 -21.20 13.26 -1.88
N ALA A 357 -21.37 14.19 -0.95
CA ALA A 357 -21.65 15.60 -1.25
C ALA A 357 -20.76 16.50 -0.40
N LEU A 358 -20.52 17.72 -0.88
CA LEU A 358 -19.78 18.74 -0.16
C LEU A 358 -20.64 19.98 0.01
N GLU A 359 -20.59 20.57 1.20
CA GLU A 359 -21.13 21.88 1.49
C GLU A 359 -20.01 22.79 1.99
N VAL A 360 -20.00 24.03 1.53
CA VAL A 360 -19.11 25.07 2.03
C VAL A 360 -19.94 26.27 2.48
N GLU A 361 -19.61 26.78 3.66
CA GLU A 361 -20.15 28.00 4.21
C GLU A 361 -18.96 28.92 4.49
N VAL A 362 -18.96 30.10 3.89
CA VAL A 362 -17.89 31.08 4.08
C VAL A 362 -18.52 32.36 4.58
N ASP A 363 -18.00 32.84 5.70
CA ASP A 363 -18.38 34.10 6.32
C ASP A 363 -17.27 35.15 6.19
N ASN A 364 -17.68 36.42 6.11
CA ASN A 364 -16.79 37.58 6.07
C ASN A 364 -15.72 37.55 4.96
N PHE A 365 -16.08 37.07 3.77
CA PHE A 365 -15.22 37.03 2.60
C PHE A 365 -14.99 38.43 2.00
N LYS A 366 -13.73 38.85 1.87
CA LYS A 366 -13.34 40.19 1.40
C LYS A 366 -12.61 40.22 0.05
N ASN A 367 -12.26 39.07 -0.52
CA ASN A 367 -11.55 38.97 -1.80
C ASN A 367 -12.53 39.15 -2.97
N VAL A 368 -13.01 40.38 -3.14
CA VAL A 368 -13.98 40.77 -4.16
C VAL A 368 -13.45 41.94 -4.99
N GLU A 369 -13.81 41.98 -6.26
CA GLU A 369 -13.63 43.16 -7.10
C GLU A 369 -14.92 43.97 -7.09
N LEU A 370 -14.82 45.24 -6.72
CA LEU A 370 -15.95 46.14 -6.59
C LEU A 370 -15.89 47.21 -7.69
N LEU A 371 -17.00 47.43 -8.40
CA LEU A 371 -17.10 48.51 -9.39
C LEU A 371 -18.38 49.32 -9.20
N SER A 372 -18.29 50.61 -9.45
CA SER A 372 -19.46 51.48 -9.62
C SER A 372 -19.69 51.76 -11.11
N SER A 373 -20.75 52.49 -11.41
CA SER A 373 -20.97 53.06 -12.76
C SER A 373 -19.87 54.03 -13.21
N GLU A 374 -19.01 54.51 -12.30
CA GLU A 374 -17.95 55.49 -12.58
C GLU A 374 -16.54 54.86 -12.62
N GLY A 375 -16.36 53.62 -12.17
CA GLY A 375 -15.07 52.93 -12.16
C GLY A 375 -14.86 51.97 -10.97
N PRO A 376 -13.67 51.36 -10.86
CA PRO A 376 -13.33 50.44 -9.78
C PRO A 376 -13.32 51.13 -8.40
N LEU A 377 -13.68 50.38 -7.36
CA LEU A 377 -13.78 50.83 -5.97
C LEU A 377 -12.72 50.14 -5.11
N ASP A 378 -12.15 50.85 -4.14
CA ASP A 378 -11.19 50.28 -3.17
C ASP A 378 -11.87 50.00 -1.83
N PRO A 379 -12.15 48.72 -1.48
CA PRO A 379 -12.79 48.35 -0.22
C PRO A 379 -11.90 48.54 1.01
N LYS A 380 -10.61 48.88 0.86
CA LYS A 380 -9.69 49.12 2.00
C LYS A 380 -9.93 50.46 2.71
N ARG A 381 -10.77 51.32 2.14
CA ARG A 381 -11.13 52.64 2.66
C ARG A 381 -12.64 52.81 2.53
N SER A 382 -13.19 53.82 3.21
CA SER A 382 -14.59 54.16 2.99
C SER A 382 -14.83 54.53 1.52
N PHE A 383 -15.82 53.91 0.89
CA PHE A 383 -16.12 54.09 -0.54
C PHE A 383 -17.61 54.30 -0.78
N ALA A 384 -17.95 54.97 -1.88
CA ALA A 384 -19.33 55.18 -2.31
C ALA A 384 -19.74 54.10 -3.32
N PRO A 385 -20.59 53.12 -2.96
CA PRO A 385 -20.90 51.96 -3.82
C PRO A 385 -21.53 52.33 -5.17
N PHE A 386 -22.20 53.49 -5.25
CA PHE A 386 -22.90 53.96 -6.44
C PHE A 386 -22.19 55.11 -7.18
N GLY A 387 -20.93 55.40 -6.84
CA GLY A 387 -20.14 56.51 -7.40
C GLY A 387 -20.04 57.74 -6.49
N ASP A 388 -19.19 58.70 -6.84
CA ASP A 388 -18.88 59.89 -6.02
C ASP A 388 -19.93 61.00 -6.14
N LYS A 389 -20.76 60.90 -7.18
CA LYS A 389 -21.93 61.76 -7.41
C LYS A 389 -23.15 61.23 -6.64
N GLN A 390 -24.16 62.10 -6.48
CA GLN A 390 -25.40 61.73 -5.79
C GLN A 390 -26.05 60.51 -6.50
N PRO A 391 -26.38 59.43 -5.77
CA PRO A 391 -26.98 58.26 -6.39
C PRO A 391 -28.31 58.62 -7.05
N HIS A 392 -28.49 58.22 -8.30
CA HIS A 392 -29.73 58.43 -9.05
C HIS A 392 -30.29 57.09 -9.54
N SER A 393 -31.53 57.09 -10.01
CA SER A 393 -32.10 55.89 -10.62
C SER A 393 -31.20 55.40 -11.76
N GLY A 394 -30.88 54.11 -11.77
CA GLY A 394 -29.96 53.48 -12.71
C GLY A 394 -28.49 53.47 -12.28
N SER A 395 -28.11 54.12 -11.16
CA SER A 395 -26.76 53.94 -10.60
C SER A 395 -26.55 52.48 -10.17
N GLN A 396 -25.37 51.92 -10.47
CA GLN A 396 -25.07 50.50 -10.26
C GLN A 396 -23.84 50.28 -9.40
N PHE A 397 -23.91 49.26 -8.56
CA PHE A 397 -22.82 48.70 -7.78
C PHE A 397 -22.62 47.25 -8.19
N PHE A 398 -21.46 46.94 -8.74
CA PHE A 398 -21.06 45.62 -9.21
C PHE A 398 -20.12 44.96 -8.21
N ILE A 399 -20.37 43.69 -7.94
CA ILE A 399 -19.55 42.81 -7.11
C ILE A 399 -19.16 41.62 -7.98
N ASP A 400 -17.86 41.42 -8.15
CA ASP A 400 -17.28 40.32 -8.90
C ASP A 400 -16.35 39.49 -8.00
N SER A 401 -16.36 38.18 -8.22
CA SER A 401 -15.52 37.22 -7.51
C SER A 401 -15.48 35.90 -8.28
N GLU A 402 -14.30 35.57 -8.83
CA GLU A 402 -14.06 34.31 -9.54
C GLU A 402 -14.38 33.09 -8.65
N GLU A 403 -14.09 33.19 -7.34
CA GLU A 403 -14.35 32.13 -6.38
C GLU A 403 -15.84 31.92 -6.10
N VAL A 404 -16.58 32.99 -5.80
CA VAL A 404 -17.97 32.88 -5.34
C VAL A 404 -18.88 32.46 -6.49
N PHE A 405 -18.75 33.13 -7.63
CA PHE A 405 -19.69 32.98 -8.75
C PHE A 405 -19.40 31.79 -9.68
N SER A 406 -18.32 31.05 -9.44
CA SER A 406 -18.03 29.76 -10.10
C SER A 406 -18.67 28.56 -9.38
N LYS A 407 -19.23 28.75 -8.17
CA LYS A 407 -19.74 27.67 -7.33
C LYS A 407 -21.25 27.45 -7.49
N PRO A 408 -21.76 26.24 -7.18
CA PRO A 408 -23.19 25.96 -7.08
C PRO A 408 -23.78 26.60 -5.81
N LEU A 409 -24.08 27.90 -5.90
CA LEU A 409 -24.54 28.72 -4.79
C LEU A 409 -25.96 28.36 -4.32
N GLN A 410 -26.11 28.18 -3.01
CA GLN A 410 -27.41 28.04 -2.35
C GLN A 410 -27.88 29.35 -1.73
N GLN A 411 -26.95 30.20 -1.26
CA GLN A 411 -27.26 31.46 -0.60
C GLN A 411 -26.08 32.42 -0.70
N ILE A 412 -26.37 33.72 -0.84
CA ILE A 412 -25.39 34.80 -0.66
C ILE A 412 -25.94 35.79 0.36
N LYS A 413 -25.07 36.35 1.20
CA LYS A 413 -25.36 37.48 2.08
C LYS A 413 -24.34 38.59 1.82
N LEU A 414 -24.81 39.82 1.72
CA LEU A 414 -23.96 41.01 1.64
C LEU A 414 -23.95 41.66 3.01
N ASN A 415 -22.78 41.73 3.63
CA ASN A 415 -22.59 42.39 4.92
C ASN A 415 -22.07 43.80 4.65
N LEU A 416 -22.90 44.79 4.97
CA LEU A 416 -22.69 46.19 4.70
C LEU A 416 -22.57 46.94 6.03
N HIS A 417 -21.51 47.75 6.19
CA HIS A 417 -21.39 48.68 7.30
C HIS A 417 -21.35 50.11 6.78
N TRP A 418 -22.43 50.85 7.00
CA TRP A 418 -22.61 52.21 6.52
C TRP A 418 -21.89 53.22 7.43
N GLN A 419 -21.35 54.31 6.86
CA GLN A 419 -20.77 55.40 7.65
C GLN A 419 -21.70 56.63 7.72
N ASN A 420 -22.49 56.82 6.66
CA ASN A 420 -23.42 57.94 6.48
C ASN A 420 -24.80 57.41 6.06
N ALA A 421 -25.48 56.62 6.90
CA ALA A 421 -26.84 56.16 6.61
C ALA A 421 -27.86 57.32 6.81
N PRO A 422 -28.98 57.36 6.07
CA PRO A 422 -30.02 58.36 6.28
C PRO A 422 -30.59 58.22 7.70
N LYS A 423 -30.78 59.33 8.42
CA LYS A 423 -31.50 59.29 9.71
C LYS A 423 -32.95 58.94 9.42
N SER A 424 -33.42 57.79 9.90
CA SER A 424 -34.85 57.46 9.92
C SER A 424 -35.59 58.42 10.84
N THR A 425 -36.11 59.53 10.31
CA THR A 425 -37.09 60.37 11.03
C THR A 425 -38.48 59.78 10.80
N SER A 426 -39.02 59.09 11.79
CA SER A 426 -40.46 58.77 11.83
C SER A 426 -41.26 60.02 12.19
N THR A 427 -41.42 60.94 11.24
CA THR A 427 -42.26 62.14 11.45
C THR A 427 -43.70 61.90 11.01
N GLY A 428 -44.58 61.79 12.01
CA GLY A 428 -45.87 62.49 12.09
C GLY A 428 -46.93 62.23 11.01
N ILE A 429 -48.08 61.73 11.46
CA ILE A 429 -49.34 61.61 10.71
C ILE A 429 -49.71 62.96 10.07
N GLY A 430 -49.58 63.06 8.74
CA GLY A 430 -50.11 64.17 7.94
C GLY A 430 -51.47 63.81 7.35
N SER A 431 -52.54 64.51 7.77
CA SER A 431 -53.88 64.37 7.19
C SER A 431 -53.92 64.87 5.74
N VAL A 432 -54.43 64.04 4.81
CA VAL A 432 -54.74 64.46 3.43
C VAL A 432 -56.25 64.71 3.31
N ALA A 433 -56.63 65.83 2.70
CA ALA A 433 -58.02 66.20 2.43
C ALA A 433 -58.71 65.17 1.52
N GLY A 434 -59.96 64.84 1.85
CA GLY A 434 -60.66 63.62 1.41
C GLY A 434 -60.96 63.46 -0.08
N LEU A 435 -61.30 62.22 -0.44
CA LEU A 435 -61.86 61.82 -1.73
C LEU A 435 -63.37 62.13 -1.73
N GLY A 436 -63.83 62.90 -2.71
CA GLY A 436 -65.25 63.22 -2.88
C GLY A 436 -65.95 62.21 -3.80
N PHE A 437 -66.98 61.55 -3.28
CA PHE A 437 -68.13 61.08 -4.03
C PHE A 437 -69.36 61.85 -3.51
N GLY A 438 -70.44 61.97 -4.28
CA GLY A 438 -71.60 62.79 -3.92
C GLY A 438 -71.99 62.74 -2.43
N MET A 439 -72.11 63.93 -1.83
CA MET A 439 -72.72 64.29 -0.52
C MET A 439 -72.33 63.55 0.78
N GLU A 440 -71.42 62.58 0.83
CA GLU A 440 -70.85 62.08 2.10
C GLU A 440 -69.32 61.88 2.05
N LYS A 441 -68.62 62.41 3.07
CA LYS A 441 -67.16 62.29 3.23
C LYS A 441 -66.84 61.05 4.08
N ILE A 442 -66.21 60.05 3.47
CA ILE A 442 -65.60 58.94 4.21
C ILE A 442 -64.14 59.31 4.54
N PRO A 443 -63.73 59.40 5.81
CA PRO A 443 -62.33 59.61 6.16
C PRO A 443 -61.52 58.33 5.88
N LEU A 444 -60.56 58.41 4.95
CA LEU A 444 -59.54 57.38 4.72
C LEU A 444 -58.24 57.86 5.37
N ALA A 445 -57.86 57.22 6.48
CA ALA A 445 -56.53 57.40 7.06
C ALA A 445 -55.52 56.59 6.23
N ILE A 446 -54.77 57.26 5.36
CA ILE A 446 -53.57 56.67 4.77
C ILE A 446 -52.43 56.92 5.76
N VAL A 447 -51.94 55.86 6.40
CA VAL A 447 -50.71 55.95 7.19
C VAL A 447 -49.57 56.17 6.21
N LYS A 448 -49.04 57.40 6.19
CA LYS A 448 -47.82 57.74 5.46
C LYS A 448 -46.63 57.26 6.31
N ASN A 449 -46.12 56.07 6.01
CA ASN A 449 -44.78 55.68 6.46
C ASN A 449 -43.78 56.13 5.39
N ASP A 450 -43.55 57.44 5.28
CA ASP A 450 -42.42 57.95 4.50
C ASP A 450 -41.19 57.87 5.41
N SER A 451 -40.45 56.76 5.37
CA SER A 451 -39.05 56.79 5.81
C SER A 451 -38.19 57.31 4.65
N ASP A 452 -37.23 58.20 4.91
CA ASP A 452 -36.28 58.67 3.88
C ASP A 452 -35.54 57.51 3.17
N ASP A 453 -35.52 56.32 3.76
CA ASP A 453 -34.98 55.07 3.20
C ASP A 453 -35.79 54.53 2.00
N ASP A 454 -37.09 54.83 1.89
CA ASP A 454 -37.93 54.36 0.78
C ASP A 454 -37.57 54.99 -0.58
N GLN A 455 -36.73 56.04 -0.58
CA GLN A 455 -36.20 56.65 -1.81
C GLN A 455 -34.99 55.91 -2.40
N TYR A 456 -34.40 54.96 -1.67
CA TYR A 456 -33.15 54.28 -2.04
C TYR A 456 -33.30 52.76 -2.13
N ALA A 457 -34.41 52.29 -2.70
CA ALA A 457 -34.61 50.89 -3.00
C ALA A 457 -33.76 50.44 -4.20
N ALA A 458 -33.04 49.32 -4.08
CA ALA A 458 -32.24 48.75 -5.16
C ALA A 458 -32.79 47.40 -5.63
N ASP A 459 -32.82 47.23 -6.94
CA ASP A 459 -33.05 45.94 -7.57
C ASP A 459 -31.74 45.16 -7.59
N ILE A 460 -31.76 43.95 -7.03
CA ILE A 460 -30.62 43.04 -7.04
C ILE A 460 -30.75 42.14 -8.27
N ARG A 461 -29.73 42.17 -9.14
CA ARG A 461 -29.61 41.28 -10.29
C ARG A 461 -28.36 40.44 -10.16
N VAL A 462 -28.53 39.13 -10.03
CA VAL A 462 -27.46 38.14 -10.12
C VAL A 462 -27.35 37.70 -11.58
N ILE A 463 -26.15 37.70 -12.15
CA ILE A 463 -25.88 37.19 -13.51
C ILE A 463 -24.84 36.08 -13.39
N SER A 464 -25.17 34.99 -12.69
CA SER A 464 -24.30 33.82 -12.51
C SER A 464 -25.12 32.52 -12.59
N GLY A 465 -24.51 31.47 -13.16
CA GLY A 465 -25.14 30.19 -13.48
C GLY A 465 -25.90 29.59 -12.31
N ASN A 466 -27.19 29.27 -12.55
CA ASN A 466 -28.20 28.76 -11.63
C ASN A 466 -28.91 29.78 -10.72
N LEU A 467 -28.44 31.03 -10.65
CA LEU A 467 -29.13 32.15 -10.00
C LEU A 467 -29.57 33.17 -11.05
N SER A 468 -30.78 33.04 -11.59
CA SER A 468 -31.38 34.04 -12.48
C SER A 468 -32.76 34.46 -11.98
N GLY A 469 -32.90 35.71 -11.56
CA GLY A 469 -34.16 36.28 -11.13
C GLY A 469 -34.02 37.78 -10.88
N SER A 470 -34.96 38.58 -11.39
CA SER A 470 -35.12 39.96 -10.94
C SER A 470 -35.81 39.89 -9.59
N TYR A 471 -35.06 40.08 -8.51
CA TYR A 471 -35.62 40.03 -7.16
C TYR A 471 -36.37 41.31 -6.82
N THR A 472 -37.27 41.19 -5.85
CA THR A 472 -37.95 42.31 -5.19
C THR A 472 -36.96 43.38 -4.74
N PRO A 473 -37.29 44.68 -4.89
CA PRO A 473 -36.43 45.76 -4.45
C PRO A 473 -36.08 45.64 -2.97
N VAL A 474 -34.79 45.69 -2.65
CA VAL A 474 -34.26 45.63 -1.27
C VAL A 474 -33.98 47.05 -0.79
N ARG A 475 -34.35 47.34 0.46
CA ARG A 475 -34.03 48.61 1.13
C ARG A 475 -32.56 48.62 1.54
N LEU A 476 -31.82 49.66 1.15
CA LEU A 476 -30.36 49.71 1.31
C LEU A 476 -29.89 50.27 2.67
N PHE A 477 -30.74 50.85 3.50
CA PHE A 477 -30.32 51.43 4.79
C PHE A 477 -31.12 50.93 5.99
N GLN A 478 -31.81 49.80 5.84
CA GLN A 478 -32.52 49.15 6.93
C GLN A 478 -31.54 48.34 7.79
N ALA A 479 -31.36 48.74 9.04
CA ALA A 479 -30.54 48.02 10.01
C ALA A 479 -31.05 46.58 10.24
N ASP A 480 -30.12 45.67 10.57
CA ASP A 480 -30.45 44.29 10.88
C ASP A 480 -31.39 44.16 12.07
N SER A 481 -32.41 43.31 11.95
CA SER A 481 -33.36 43.04 13.03
C SER A 481 -32.63 42.43 14.24
N GLY A 482 -32.55 43.18 15.34
CA GLY A 482 -31.88 42.75 16.58
C GLY A 482 -30.41 43.21 16.71
N SER A 483 -29.86 43.95 15.75
CA SER A 483 -28.54 44.59 15.88
C SER A 483 -28.60 45.82 16.79
N SER A 484 -27.63 45.98 17.69
CA SER A 484 -27.45 47.22 18.47
C SER A 484 -26.79 48.34 17.66
N ASP A 485 -26.26 48.01 16.48
CA ASP A 485 -25.60 48.93 15.57
C ASP A 485 -26.53 49.26 14.39
N PRO A 486 -27.05 50.51 14.30
CA PRO A 486 -27.96 50.93 13.25
C PRO A 486 -27.28 51.11 11.88
N LEU A 487 -25.95 51.01 11.81
CA LEU A 487 -25.16 51.15 10.59
C LEU A 487 -24.86 49.81 9.91
N LYS A 488 -25.11 48.70 10.61
CA LYS A 488 -24.89 47.35 10.09
C LYS A 488 -26.15 46.81 9.41
N GLN A 489 -25.96 46.30 8.19
CA GLN A 489 -27.00 45.68 7.41
C GLN A 489 -26.49 44.40 6.72
N THR A 490 -27.32 43.36 6.73
CA THR A 490 -27.08 42.08 6.06
C THR A 490 -28.19 41.83 5.04
N ILE A 491 -27.85 41.92 3.76
CA ILE A 491 -28.78 41.62 2.68
C ILE A 491 -28.65 40.14 2.30
N THR A 492 -29.68 39.35 2.56
CA THR A 492 -29.71 37.93 2.19
C THR A 492 -30.36 37.73 0.83
N ILE A 493 -29.65 37.09 -0.10
CA ILE A 493 -30.11 36.70 -1.43
C ILE A 493 -30.45 35.20 -1.39
N PRO A 494 -31.74 34.82 -1.49
CA PRO A 494 -32.15 33.42 -1.51
C PRO A 494 -31.81 32.74 -2.85
N PRO A 495 -31.82 31.40 -2.90
CA PRO A 495 -31.67 30.67 -4.16
C PRO A 495 -32.84 30.96 -5.10
N ALA A 496 -32.60 30.92 -6.41
CA ALA A 496 -33.65 31.14 -7.41
C ALA A 496 -34.77 30.10 -7.24
N PRO A 497 -36.05 30.49 -7.25
CA PRO A 497 -37.14 29.52 -7.20
C PRO A 497 -37.11 28.67 -8.48
N GLN A 498 -36.89 27.36 -8.33
CA GLN A 498 -37.25 26.40 -9.38
C GLN A 498 -38.78 26.33 -9.45
N ILE A 499 -39.43 27.29 -10.13
CA ILE A 499 -40.74 27.19 -10.79
C ILE A 499 -41.07 28.58 -11.36
N ALA A 500 -41.13 28.66 -12.68
CA ALA A 500 -42.11 29.49 -13.38
C ALA A 500 -42.51 28.76 -14.67
N VAL A 501 -43.22 27.63 -14.52
CA VAL A 501 -44.15 27.21 -15.57
C VAL A 501 -45.20 28.31 -15.63
N LEU A 502 -45.06 29.20 -16.61
CA LEU A 502 -46.08 30.18 -16.93
C LEU A 502 -47.25 29.41 -17.59
N ILE A 503 -48.13 28.81 -16.79
CA ILE A 503 -49.47 28.48 -17.26
C ILE A 503 -50.12 29.82 -17.58
N LYS A 504 -50.20 30.16 -18.87
CA LYS A 504 -50.97 31.33 -19.33
C LYS A 504 -52.43 31.14 -18.92
N PRO A 505 -53.02 31.99 -18.06
CA PRO A 505 -54.46 32.12 -18.03
C PRO A 505 -54.87 32.91 -19.28
N TYR A 506 -55.70 32.30 -20.12
CA TYR A 506 -56.39 32.98 -21.21
C TYR A 506 -57.32 34.04 -20.62
N PHE A 507 -56.90 35.30 -20.57
CA PHE A 507 -57.80 36.46 -20.53
C PHE A 507 -57.18 37.60 -21.33
N GLN A 508 -57.76 37.87 -22.50
CA GLN A 508 -57.45 39.06 -23.29
C GLN A 508 -58.16 40.27 -22.65
N VAL A 509 -57.38 41.22 -22.13
CA VAL A 509 -57.88 42.56 -21.86
C VAL A 509 -57.21 43.52 -22.85
N LYS A 510 -58.01 44.02 -23.80
CA LYS A 510 -57.63 45.10 -24.71
C LYS A 510 -57.64 46.43 -23.96
N THR A 511 -56.47 46.89 -23.52
CA THR A 511 -56.21 48.31 -23.26
C THR A 511 -54.72 48.59 -23.49
N PRO A 512 -54.35 49.74 -24.09
CA PRO A 512 -52.96 50.04 -24.39
C PRO A 512 -52.23 50.35 -23.08
N LEU A 513 -51.28 49.49 -22.69
CA LEU A 513 -50.27 49.89 -21.72
C LEU A 513 -49.48 51.03 -22.34
N VAL A 514 -49.55 52.20 -21.69
CA VAL A 514 -48.57 53.27 -21.83
C VAL A 514 -47.19 52.63 -21.70
N ALA A 515 -46.36 52.85 -22.71
CA ALA A 515 -45.03 52.27 -22.83
C ALA A 515 -44.28 52.34 -21.50
N ALA A 516 -43.80 51.18 -21.04
CA ALA A 516 -42.75 51.13 -20.03
C ALA A 516 -41.62 52.06 -20.48
N PRO A 517 -41.08 52.93 -19.61
CA PRO A 517 -39.92 53.73 -19.96
C PRO A 517 -38.83 52.77 -20.43
N LYS A 518 -38.26 53.05 -21.60
CA LYS A 518 -37.08 52.35 -22.13
C LYS A 518 -36.05 52.29 -21.01
N THR A 519 -35.88 51.11 -20.40
CA THR A 519 -34.75 50.82 -19.52
C THR A 519 -33.50 51.19 -20.31
N TYR A 520 -32.78 52.20 -19.83
CA TYR A 520 -31.41 52.45 -20.24
C TYR A 520 -30.67 51.13 -20.10
N LEU A 521 -30.16 50.58 -21.21
CA LEU A 521 -29.18 49.51 -21.21
C LEU A 521 -27.93 50.07 -20.51
N PRO A 522 -27.59 49.59 -19.30
CA PRO A 522 -26.28 49.89 -18.72
C PRO A 522 -25.22 49.02 -19.40
N LEU A 523 -23.95 49.38 -19.19
CA LEU A 523 -22.76 48.65 -19.64
C LEU A 523 -22.96 47.12 -19.60
N ALA A 524 -22.43 46.42 -20.60
CA ALA A 524 -22.42 44.96 -20.70
C ALA A 524 -21.94 44.33 -19.38
N VAL A 525 -22.88 43.86 -18.56
CA VAL A 525 -22.57 43.13 -17.32
C VAL A 525 -22.04 41.76 -17.74
N LYS A 526 -20.84 41.42 -17.28
CA LYS A 526 -20.22 40.14 -17.60
C LYS A 526 -20.96 39.00 -16.88
N THR A 527 -21.06 37.84 -17.51
CA THR A 527 -21.46 36.60 -16.82
C THR A 527 -20.50 36.33 -15.66
N GLY A 528 -21.02 36.07 -14.46
CA GLY A 528 -20.25 35.86 -13.24
C GLY A 528 -20.26 37.03 -12.24
N GLN A 529 -21.13 38.03 -12.40
CA GLN A 529 -21.19 39.22 -11.54
C GLN A 529 -22.55 39.40 -10.84
N LEU A 530 -22.53 40.06 -9.68
CA LEU A 530 -23.72 40.57 -8.98
C LEU A 530 -23.82 42.08 -9.18
N ALA A 531 -24.99 42.58 -9.56
CA ALA A 531 -25.25 44.01 -9.75
C ALA A 531 -26.42 44.48 -8.87
N LEU A 532 -26.19 45.49 -8.03
CA LEU A 532 -27.24 46.23 -7.33
C LEU A 532 -27.51 47.51 -8.12
N THR A 533 -28.75 47.71 -8.58
CA THR A 533 -29.15 48.88 -9.37
C THR A 533 -30.21 49.68 -8.64
N ILE A 534 -30.00 50.99 -8.47
CA ILE A 534 -31.00 51.86 -7.82
C ILE A 534 -32.25 51.96 -8.70
N SER A 535 -33.39 51.56 -8.13
CA SER A 535 -34.68 51.54 -8.83
C SER A 535 -35.29 52.93 -8.97
N ALA A 536 -36.03 53.18 -10.06
CA ALA A 536 -36.73 54.44 -10.30
C ALA A 536 -37.97 54.55 -9.42
N ASN A 537 -37.83 55.00 -8.17
CA ASN A 537 -38.89 55.50 -7.29
C ASN A 537 -40.27 54.84 -7.48
N THR A 538 -40.32 53.51 -7.50
CA THR A 538 -41.58 52.78 -7.36
C THR A 538 -41.89 52.81 -5.89
N LYS A 539 -42.74 53.75 -5.46
CA LYS A 539 -43.37 53.67 -4.14
C LYS A 539 -43.78 52.23 -3.89
N LEU A 540 -43.19 51.59 -2.88
CA LEU A 540 -43.55 50.26 -2.40
C LEU A 540 -44.99 50.34 -1.87
N VAL A 541 -45.98 50.28 -2.76
CA VAL A 541 -47.35 50.04 -2.35
C VAL A 541 -47.40 48.56 -1.96
N ARG A 542 -47.34 48.26 -0.66
CA ARG A 542 -47.68 46.93 -0.15
C ARG A 542 -49.12 46.61 -0.59
N LEU A 543 -49.28 45.74 -1.58
CA LEU A 543 -50.55 45.07 -1.91
C LEU A 543 -50.93 44.02 -0.84
N ALA A 544 -50.53 44.21 0.42
CA ALA A 544 -50.82 43.29 1.51
C ALA A 544 -52.11 43.64 2.26
N ASP A 545 -52.62 44.88 2.12
CA ASP A 545 -53.87 45.33 2.77
C ASP A 545 -54.99 45.65 1.77
N SER A 546 -54.75 45.46 0.48
CA SER A 546 -55.70 45.79 -0.60
C SER A 546 -56.65 44.67 -0.96
N TYR A 547 -56.40 43.42 -0.56
CA TYR A 547 -57.36 42.34 -0.79
C TYR A 547 -58.66 42.62 -0.04
N GLN A 548 -58.62 43.02 1.23
CA GLN A 548 -59.85 43.37 1.97
C GLN A 548 -60.54 44.63 1.42
N LEU A 549 -59.81 45.61 0.91
CA LEU A 549 -60.40 46.85 0.37
C LEU A 549 -61.03 46.64 -1.01
N ILE A 550 -60.36 45.89 -1.89
CA ILE A 550 -60.87 45.54 -3.22
C ILE A 550 -62.07 44.60 -3.10
N THR A 551 -62.05 43.63 -2.18
CA THR A 551 -63.21 42.76 -1.94
C THR A 551 -64.40 43.55 -1.39
N LYS A 552 -64.20 44.51 -0.48
CA LYS A 552 -65.31 45.34 0.05
C LYS A 552 -65.89 46.30 -1.00
N VAL A 553 -65.07 46.89 -1.86
CA VAL A 553 -65.55 47.76 -2.95
C VAL A 553 -66.26 46.93 -4.03
N ILE A 554 -65.76 45.75 -4.37
CA ILE A 554 -66.41 44.84 -5.33
C ILE A 554 -67.72 44.27 -4.76
N GLU A 555 -67.78 43.89 -3.48
CA GLU A 555 -69.00 43.37 -2.84
C GLU A 555 -70.08 44.44 -2.64
N THR A 556 -69.70 45.70 -2.39
CA THR A 556 -70.68 46.77 -2.13
C THR A 556 -71.21 47.42 -3.42
N PHE A 557 -70.45 47.40 -4.53
CA PHE A 557 -70.85 48.08 -5.77
C PHE A 557 -71.44 47.20 -6.88
N PHE A 558 -71.30 45.86 -6.84
CA PHE A 558 -71.72 44.98 -7.95
C PHE A 558 -73.07 44.27 -7.78
N LEU A 559 -73.89 44.62 -6.77
CA LEU A 559 -75.19 43.96 -6.54
C LEU A 559 -76.44 44.72 -7.00
N GLU A 560 -76.35 45.91 -7.59
CA GLU A 560 -77.53 46.57 -8.18
C GLU A 560 -77.34 46.97 -9.66
N LYS A 561 -78.40 46.67 -10.43
CA LYS A 561 -78.46 46.61 -11.89
C LYS A 561 -78.24 47.95 -12.61
N SER A 562 -77.73 47.84 -13.84
CA SER A 562 -77.79 48.78 -15.00
C SER A 562 -76.52 49.60 -15.33
N PRO A 563 -76.32 49.96 -16.62
CA PRO A 563 -75.00 50.15 -17.21
C PRO A 563 -74.53 51.59 -17.05
N PHE A 564 -73.34 51.77 -16.46
CA PHE A 564 -72.61 53.03 -16.51
C PHE A 564 -71.29 52.81 -17.24
N ASP A 565 -71.13 53.53 -18.35
CA ASP A 565 -69.86 53.69 -19.04
C ASP A 565 -68.85 54.42 -18.15
N GLY A 566 -67.76 53.73 -17.81
CA GLY A 566 -66.47 54.32 -17.44
C GLY A 566 -66.38 55.07 -16.11
N ILE A 567 -65.98 54.39 -15.04
CA ILE A 567 -65.42 55.03 -13.83
C ILE A 567 -63.93 55.33 -14.11
N ARG A 568 -63.55 56.62 -14.15
CA ARG A 568 -62.14 57.06 -14.14
C ARG A 568 -61.73 57.47 -12.73
N LEU A 569 -60.88 56.66 -12.09
CA LEU A 569 -60.14 57.05 -10.89
C LEU A 569 -58.87 57.82 -11.30
N THR A 570 -58.80 59.11 -10.98
CA THR A 570 -57.58 59.92 -11.18
C THR A 570 -56.89 60.13 -9.84
N LEU A 571 -55.83 59.37 -9.58
CA LEU A 571 -54.92 59.62 -8.46
C LEU A 571 -53.95 60.74 -8.83
N GLN A 572 -54.21 61.97 -8.36
CA GLN A 572 -53.21 63.03 -8.39
C GLN A 572 -52.27 62.89 -7.18
N ILE A 573 -51.13 62.24 -7.39
CA ILE A 573 -50.02 62.28 -6.43
C ILE A 573 -49.25 63.58 -6.69
N LYS A 574 -49.39 64.58 -5.81
CA LYS A 574 -48.44 65.69 -5.76
C LYS A 574 -47.09 65.13 -5.27
N ASN A 575 -46.13 64.99 -6.18
CA ASN A 575 -44.74 64.76 -5.82
C ASN A 575 -44.20 66.01 -5.11
N GLN A 576 -44.17 66.01 -3.78
CA GLN A 576 -43.22 66.83 -3.05
C GLN A 576 -41.89 66.10 -3.07
N THR A 577 -41.00 66.51 -3.97
CA THR A 577 -39.58 66.19 -3.90
C THR A 577 -39.01 66.79 -2.62
N ALA A 578 -38.86 65.98 -1.57
CA ALA A 578 -37.92 66.29 -0.50
C ALA A 578 -36.52 66.02 -1.04
N GLN A 579 -35.86 67.07 -1.55
CA GLN A 579 -34.44 67.05 -1.85
C GLN A 579 -33.66 67.03 -0.53
N ASN A 580 -33.15 65.86 -0.10
CA ASN A 580 -31.95 65.84 0.74
C ASN A 580 -30.74 66.06 -0.19
N ALA A 581 -30.42 67.33 -0.45
CA ALA A 581 -29.55 67.77 -1.54
C ALA A 581 -28.04 67.48 -1.37
N ASN A 582 -27.62 66.55 -0.51
CA ASN A 582 -26.19 66.21 -0.36
C ASN A 582 -25.92 64.82 0.25
N PHE A 583 -26.85 63.88 0.12
CA PHE A 583 -26.67 62.54 0.70
C PHE A 583 -25.72 61.67 -0.17
N LYS A 584 -24.56 61.30 0.41
CA LYS A 584 -23.56 60.42 -0.19
C LYS A 584 -23.35 59.18 0.71
N PRO A 585 -24.04 58.06 0.42
CA PRO A 585 -23.88 56.86 1.23
C PRO A 585 -22.48 56.29 1.00
N GLN A 586 -21.77 56.04 2.10
CA GLN A 586 -20.45 55.42 2.08
C GLN A 586 -20.48 54.15 2.92
N LEU A 587 -19.83 53.10 2.43
CA LEU A 587 -19.54 51.88 3.16
C LEU A 587 -18.16 52.01 3.78
N SER A 588 -18.05 51.81 5.10
CA SER A 588 -16.76 51.72 5.78
C SER A 588 -16.23 50.29 5.86
N ASP A 589 -17.10 49.29 5.71
CA ASP A 589 -16.71 47.89 5.53
C ASP A 589 -17.70 47.18 4.62
N PHE A 590 -17.18 46.23 3.84
CA PHE A 590 -17.94 45.37 2.95
C PHE A 590 -17.38 43.96 3.04
N SER A 591 -18.25 42.98 3.24
CA SER A 591 -17.90 41.58 3.08
C SER A 591 -19.07 40.76 2.55
N LEU A 592 -18.74 39.60 2.01
CA LEU A 592 -19.70 38.66 1.46
C LEU A 592 -19.70 37.39 2.33
N SER A 593 -20.87 36.86 2.64
CA SER A 593 -20.99 35.48 3.14
C SER A 593 -21.73 34.64 2.11
N TYR A 594 -21.37 33.38 1.92
CA TYR A 594 -22.06 32.50 0.98
C TYR A 594 -22.13 31.06 1.47
N LYS A 595 -23.15 30.35 0.97
CA LYS A 595 -23.29 28.90 1.08
C LYS A 595 -23.33 28.30 -0.32
N ALA A 596 -22.56 27.26 -0.55
CA ALA A 596 -22.59 26.47 -1.78
C ALA A 596 -22.59 24.99 -1.45
N ALA A 597 -23.20 24.18 -2.31
CA ALA A 597 -23.15 22.73 -2.16
C ALA A 597 -23.12 22.03 -3.51
N THR A 598 -22.37 20.93 -3.58
CA THR A 598 -22.38 20.06 -4.76
C THR A 598 -23.69 19.28 -4.82
N ALA A 599 -24.01 18.73 -6.00
CA ALA A 599 -24.95 17.64 -6.06
C ALA A 599 -24.41 16.43 -5.28
N THR A 600 -25.30 15.55 -4.84
CA THR A 600 -24.91 14.25 -4.28
C THR A 600 -24.37 13.36 -5.39
N GLU A 601 -23.06 13.09 -5.37
CA GLU A 601 -22.37 12.29 -6.37
C GLU A 601 -22.41 10.80 -5.96
N PRO A 602 -23.09 9.93 -6.72
CA PRO A 602 -23.10 8.50 -6.44
C PRO A 602 -21.73 7.90 -6.74
N LEU A 603 -21.20 7.09 -5.83
CA LEU A 603 -19.93 6.37 -5.99
C LEU A 603 -20.13 4.91 -6.43
N SER A 604 -21.37 4.40 -6.36
CA SER A 604 -21.73 3.03 -6.76
C SER A 604 -22.05 2.90 -8.25
N ASN A 605 -21.95 1.68 -8.78
CA ASN A 605 -22.34 1.37 -10.16
C ASN A 605 -23.87 1.24 -10.27
N GLY A 606 -24.51 2.20 -10.96
CA GLY A 606 -25.92 2.15 -11.37
C GLY A 606 -26.11 2.39 -12.87
N SER A 607 -27.35 2.44 -13.33
CA SER A 607 -27.66 2.88 -14.69
C SER A 607 -27.15 4.31 -14.92
N ASP A 608 -26.47 4.56 -16.04
CA ASP A 608 -25.79 5.82 -16.40
C ASP A 608 -24.53 6.21 -15.59
N ALA A 609 -23.96 5.28 -14.81
CA ALA A 609 -22.78 5.56 -13.96
C ALA A 609 -21.59 6.15 -14.72
N LEU A 610 -21.31 5.70 -15.96
CA LEU A 610 -20.19 6.23 -16.76
C LEU A 610 -20.40 7.70 -17.15
N THR A 611 -21.63 8.09 -17.50
CA THR A 611 -21.96 9.47 -17.88
C THR A 611 -21.87 10.39 -16.67
N LYS A 612 -22.36 9.94 -15.51
CA LYS A 612 -22.25 10.67 -14.24
C LYS A 612 -20.79 10.80 -13.81
N PHE A 613 -20.04 9.70 -13.84
CA PHE A 613 -18.60 9.69 -13.54
C PHE A 613 -17.84 10.73 -14.38
N ARG A 614 -18.06 10.79 -15.70
CA ARG A 614 -17.39 11.77 -16.58
C ARG A 614 -17.74 13.23 -16.31
N LYS A 615 -18.89 13.50 -15.68
CA LYS A 615 -19.38 14.85 -15.34
C LYS A 615 -19.26 15.18 -13.85
N ARG A 616 -18.70 14.27 -13.04
CA ARG A 616 -18.63 14.41 -11.58
C ARG A 616 -17.89 15.68 -11.21
N SER A 617 -18.44 16.39 -10.24
CA SER A 617 -17.82 17.58 -9.64
C SER A 617 -16.94 17.24 -8.43
N VAL A 618 -17.02 16.00 -7.96
CA VAL A 618 -16.31 15.50 -6.79
C VAL A 618 -15.58 14.21 -7.15
N GLN A 619 -14.30 14.14 -6.79
CA GLN A 619 -13.49 12.93 -6.86
C GLN A 619 -13.19 12.44 -5.45
N PHE A 620 -13.35 11.13 -5.23
CA PHE A 620 -13.05 10.48 -3.95
C PHE A 620 -11.81 9.60 -4.10
N PHE A 621 -10.88 9.70 -3.16
CA PHE A 621 -9.61 9.01 -3.19
C PHE A 621 -9.40 8.20 -1.93
N HIS A 622 -8.77 7.04 -2.11
CA HIS A 622 -8.18 6.25 -1.04
C HIS A 622 -6.70 6.59 -0.89
N ILE A 623 -6.22 6.61 0.35
CA ILE A 623 -4.80 6.78 0.69
C ILE A 623 -4.38 5.55 1.49
N ASP A 624 -3.50 4.77 0.89
CA ASP A 624 -2.98 3.51 1.41
C ASP A 624 -1.50 3.67 1.81
N ALA A 625 -0.87 2.60 2.29
CA ALA A 625 0.49 2.59 2.85
C ALA A 625 1.56 3.23 1.96
N PHE A 626 1.44 3.12 0.63
CA PHE A 626 2.47 3.56 -0.32
C PHE A 626 2.02 4.57 -1.36
N GLY A 627 0.74 4.92 -1.39
CA GLY A 627 0.19 5.76 -2.44
C GLY A 627 -1.31 5.97 -2.31
N GLN A 628 -1.91 6.45 -3.40
CA GLN A 628 -3.31 6.86 -3.42
C GLN A 628 -3.96 6.52 -4.75
N CYS A 629 -5.26 6.33 -4.76
CA CYS A 629 -5.99 6.11 -6.02
C CYS A 629 -7.39 6.69 -5.94
N GLU A 630 -7.91 7.13 -7.08
CA GLU A 630 -9.31 7.51 -7.18
C GLU A 630 -10.19 6.26 -7.07
N THR A 631 -11.20 6.32 -6.20
CA THR A 631 -12.07 5.21 -5.89
C THR A 631 -13.49 5.53 -6.34
N HIS A 632 -13.98 4.76 -7.31
CA HIS A 632 -15.34 4.88 -7.85
C HIS A 632 -15.77 3.52 -8.44
N GLY A 633 -17.05 3.17 -8.37
CA GLY A 633 -17.56 1.88 -8.89
C GLY A 633 -17.25 1.62 -10.37
N VAL A 634 -17.20 2.68 -11.19
CA VAL A 634 -16.79 2.63 -12.61
C VAL A 634 -15.30 2.28 -12.80
N LEU A 635 -14.45 2.68 -11.86
CA LEU A 635 -13.01 2.41 -11.90
C LEU A 635 -12.65 1.03 -11.35
N MET A 636 -13.50 0.46 -10.50
CA MET A 636 -13.32 -0.88 -9.97
C MET A 636 -13.58 -1.92 -11.06
N ARG A 637 -12.54 -2.66 -11.47
CA ARG A 637 -12.62 -3.67 -12.54
C ARG A 637 -13.50 -4.88 -12.20
N ASN A 638 -13.79 -5.11 -10.92
CA ASN A 638 -14.77 -6.09 -10.49
C ASN A 638 -16.12 -5.37 -10.34
N ASN A 639 -17.05 -5.63 -11.27
CA ASN A 639 -18.41 -5.08 -11.29
C ASN A 639 -19.24 -5.31 -9.99
N ALA A 640 -18.71 -6.02 -9.00
CA ALA A 640 -19.37 -6.39 -7.74
C ALA A 640 -18.81 -5.68 -6.49
N SER A 641 -17.74 -4.88 -6.59
CA SER A 641 -17.13 -4.27 -5.41
C SER A 641 -17.74 -2.90 -5.10
N ALA A 642 -18.38 -2.77 -3.94
CA ALA A 642 -18.81 -1.48 -3.42
C ALA A 642 -17.60 -0.61 -3.02
N VAL A 643 -17.73 0.71 -3.19
CA VAL A 643 -16.72 1.67 -2.73
C VAL A 643 -16.68 1.66 -1.21
N ARG A 644 -15.48 1.51 -0.62
CA ARG A 644 -15.29 1.51 0.84
C ARG A 644 -14.92 2.91 1.34
N LEU A 645 -15.15 3.18 2.63
CA LEU A 645 -14.77 4.46 3.24
C LEU A 645 -13.25 4.61 3.33
N LEU A 646 -12.55 3.55 3.76
CA LEU A 646 -11.09 3.47 3.81
C LEU A 646 -10.60 2.25 3.02
N PRO A 647 -9.33 2.24 2.58
CA PRO A 647 -8.66 1.00 2.20
C PRO A 647 -8.82 -0.04 3.30
N ALA A 648 -9.29 -1.24 2.95
CA ALA A 648 -9.33 -2.33 3.92
C ALA A 648 -8.14 -3.25 3.69
N PRO A 649 -7.45 -3.68 4.76
CA PRO A 649 -6.40 -4.68 4.65
C PRO A 649 -7.03 -5.99 4.15
N GLU A 650 -6.62 -6.43 2.95
CA GLU A 650 -7.14 -7.67 2.33
C GLU A 650 -6.52 -8.93 2.92
N ALA A 651 -5.41 -8.80 3.65
CA ALA A 651 -4.63 -9.90 4.18
C ALA A 651 -3.68 -9.42 5.28
N GLN A 652 -3.25 -10.35 6.16
CA GLN A 652 -2.35 -10.02 7.26
C GLN A 652 -0.95 -9.61 6.76
N GLY A 653 -0.36 -10.30 5.79
CA GLY A 653 1.02 -10.07 5.35
C GLY A 653 1.18 -9.94 3.84
N ASN A 654 1.94 -8.92 3.40
CA ASN A 654 2.15 -8.63 1.97
C ASN A 654 3.61 -8.25 1.68
N LEU A 655 4.15 -8.83 0.60
CA LEU A 655 5.43 -8.49 -0.01
C LEU A 655 5.19 -7.90 -1.40
N TYR A 656 5.76 -6.72 -1.66
CA TYR A 656 5.65 -6.02 -2.93
C TYR A 656 7.01 -5.95 -3.63
N LEU A 657 7.04 -6.32 -4.91
CA LEU A 657 8.23 -6.28 -5.76
C LEU A 657 7.99 -5.29 -6.91
N GLY A 658 8.76 -4.21 -6.96
CA GLY A 658 8.74 -3.24 -8.07
C GLY A 658 9.80 -3.62 -9.10
N LEU A 659 9.37 -4.07 -10.29
CA LEU A 659 10.26 -4.54 -11.36
C LEU A 659 10.41 -3.52 -12.48
N GLN A 660 11.65 -3.13 -12.76
CA GLN A 660 12.02 -2.27 -13.88
C GLN A 660 12.30 -3.10 -15.13
N ASN A 661 12.07 -2.52 -16.32
CA ASN A 661 12.39 -3.13 -17.62
C ASN A 661 11.70 -4.48 -17.91
N LEU A 662 10.60 -4.76 -17.21
CA LEU A 662 9.72 -5.90 -17.47
C LEU A 662 8.49 -5.42 -18.24
N GLN A 663 8.09 -6.16 -19.27
CA GLN A 663 6.92 -5.84 -20.09
C GLN A 663 5.81 -6.89 -19.88
N PRO A 664 4.54 -6.51 -20.10
CA PRO A 664 3.44 -7.48 -20.14
C PRO A 664 3.71 -8.60 -21.15
N ARG A 665 3.20 -9.81 -20.87
CA ARG A 665 3.41 -11.06 -21.63
C ARG A 665 4.82 -11.65 -21.60
N GLN A 666 5.76 -11.04 -20.87
CA GLN A 666 7.07 -11.65 -20.64
C GLN A 666 7.05 -12.63 -19.48
N THR A 667 7.98 -13.58 -19.51
CA THR A 667 8.24 -14.48 -18.38
C THR A 667 9.24 -13.86 -17.41
N LEU A 668 9.04 -14.07 -16.12
CA LEU A 668 9.92 -13.62 -15.05
C LEU A 668 10.34 -14.84 -14.22
N ASN A 669 11.65 -15.02 -14.05
CA ASN A 669 12.20 -15.98 -13.09
C ASN A 669 12.72 -15.21 -11.88
N LEU A 670 12.11 -15.43 -10.71
CA LEU A 670 12.53 -14.87 -9.43
C LEU A 670 13.30 -15.94 -8.65
N PHE A 671 14.51 -15.63 -8.23
CA PHE A 671 15.28 -16.45 -7.31
C PHE A 671 15.12 -15.90 -5.90
N PHE A 672 14.60 -16.73 -5.00
CA PHE A 672 14.52 -16.45 -3.57
C PHE A 672 15.59 -17.24 -2.84
N GLN A 673 16.47 -16.54 -2.13
CA GLN A 673 17.28 -17.11 -1.07
C GLN A 673 16.60 -16.80 0.27
N VAL A 674 16.25 -17.84 1.01
CA VAL A 674 15.62 -17.71 2.34
C VAL A 674 16.52 -18.28 3.43
N LEU A 675 16.30 -17.84 4.66
CA LEU A 675 16.90 -18.45 5.84
C LEU A 675 16.04 -19.67 6.21
N GLU A 676 16.34 -20.82 5.63
CA GLU A 676 15.58 -22.05 5.86
C GLU A 676 15.55 -22.42 7.35
N GLY A 677 14.37 -22.84 7.83
CA GLY A 677 14.13 -23.12 9.25
C GLY A 677 13.80 -21.90 10.11
N SER A 678 13.74 -20.69 9.54
CA SER A 678 13.28 -19.48 10.26
C SER A 678 11.76 -19.32 10.32
N ALA A 679 11.01 -20.09 9.53
CA ALA A 679 9.55 -20.17 9.62
C ALA A 679 9.11 -20.76 10.96
N ASN A 680 8.04 -20.24 11.54
CA ASN A 680 7.48 -20.73 12.79
C ASN A 680 6.80 -22.11 12.59
N PRO A 681 7.35 -23.21 13.16
CA PRO A 681 6.82 -24.55 12.95
C PRO A 681 5.53 -24.84 13.74
N GLU A 682 5.16 -23.99 14.69
CA GLU A 682 3.92 -24.15 15.48
C GLU A 682 2.69 -23.61 14.74
N LYS A 683 2.90 -22.85 13.66
CA LYS A 683 1.85 -22.28 12.81
C LYS A 683 1.54 -23.21 11.65
N ALA A 684 0.30 -23.15 11.18
CA ALA A 684 -0.09 -23.83 9.96
C ALA A 684 0.69 -23.24 8.77
N VAL A 685 1.04 -24.09 7.81
CA VAL A 685 1.67 -23.64 6.56
C VAL A 685 0.68 -22.78 5.79
N GLU A 686 1.07 -21.56 5.47
CA GLU A 686 0.23 -20.59 4.75
C GLU A 686 0.48 -20.66 3.24
N LYS A 687 -0.59 -20.46 2.47
CA LYS A 687 -0.49 -20.40 1.01
C LYS A 687 -0.13 -18.99 0.58
N VAL A 688 1.01 -18.84 -0.09
CA VAL A 688 1.39 -17.58 -0.74
C VAL A 688 0.61 -17.42 -2.04
N THR A 689 -0.19 -16.35 -2.14
CA THR A 689 -0.91 -15.99 -3.37
C THR A 689 -0.27 -14.79 -4.04
N TRP A 690 -0.20 -14.81 -5.37
CA TRP A 690 0.43 -13.75 -6.16
C TRP A 690 -0.61 -12.89 -6.89
N SER A 691 -0.32 -11.61 -7.02
CA SER A 691 -1.11 -10.64 -7.78
C SER A 691 -0.19 -9.63 -8.47
N VAL A 692 -0.70 -8.96 -9.50
CA VAL A 692 0.00 -7.90 -10.23
C VAL A 692 -0.85 -6.63 -10.26
N LEU A 693 -0.20 -5.48 -10.20
CA LEU A 693 -0.90 -4.20 -10.26
C LEU A 693 -1.28 -3.87 -11.72
N ALA A 694 -2.55 -3.51 -11.92
CA ALA A 694 -3.07 -3.11 -13.22
C ALA A 694 -4.14 -2.04 -13.04
N GLY A 695 -3.82 -0.80 -13.43
CA GLY A 695 -4.74 0.34 -13.32
C GLY A 695 -5.27 0.55 -11.90
N ASN A 696 -4.36 0.61 -10.91
CA ASN A 696 -4.66 0.77 -9.47
C ASN A 696 -5.49 -0.37 -8.83
N ALA A 697 -5.65 -1.51 -9.50
CA ALA A 697 -6.26 -2.70 -8.94
C ALA A 697 -5.26 -3.86 -8.93
N TRP A 698 -5.20 -4.60 -7.82
CA TRP A 698 -4.45 -5.84 -7.71
C TRP A 698 -5.22 -6.97 -8.39
N LEU A 699 -4.69 -7.48 -9.50
CA LEU A 699 -5.26 -8.61 -10.22
C LEU A 699 -4.58 -9.91 -9.76
N PRO A 700 -5.34 -10.93 -9.31
CA PRO A 700 -4.76 -12.20 -8.92
C PRO A 700 -4.08 -12.88 -10.11
N LEU A 701 -2.91 -13.47 -9.87
CA LEU A 701 -2.23 -14.32 -10.84
C LEU A 701 -2.80 -15.73 -10.76
N GLU A 702 -3.66 -16.05 -11.72
CA GLU A 702 -4.24 -17.39 -11.87
C GLU A 702 -3.19 -18.47 -12.19
N ALA A 703 -3.59 -19.74 -12.16
CA ALA A 703 -2.70 -20.88 -12.39
C ALA A 703 -1.93 -20.83 -13.74
N GLU A 704 -2.47 -20.17 -14.77
CA GLU A 704 -1.78 -19.96 -16.05
C GLU A 704 -0.61 -18.95 -15.96
N HIS A 705 -0.64 -18.06 -14.97
CA HIS A 705 0.40 -17.07 -14.73
C HIS A 705 1.51 -17.59 -13.81
N LEU A 706 1.18 -18.43 -12.83
CA LEU A 706 2.17 -19.08 -11.95
C LEU A 706 2.71 -20.37 -12.61
N LEU A 707 3.69 -20.20 -13.49
CA LEU A 707 4.24 -21.31 -14.29
C LEU A 707 4.97 -22.36 -13.44
N ALA A 708 5.66 -21.94 -12.37
CA ALA A 708 6.27 -22.84 -11.39
C ALA A 708 6.57 -22.12 -10.07
N ASP A 709 6.38 -22.81 -8.95
CA ASP A 709 6.95 -22.43 -7.66
C ASP A 709 7.72 -23.63 -7.10
N ARG A 710 9.04 -23.50 -6.97
CA ARG A 710 9.91 -24.54 -6.40
C ARG A 710 10.39 -24.20 -4.98
N THR A 711 9.90 -23.10 -4.40
CA THR A 711 10.29 -22.62 -3.07
C THR A 711 9.50 -23.28 -1.94
N ASN A 712 8.54 -24.14 -2.28
CA ASN A 712 7.60 -24.74 -1.32
C ASN A 712 6.87 -23.65 -0.52
N GLY A 713 6.32 -22.64 -1.19
CA GLY A 713 5.65 -21.51 -0.54
C GLY A 713 6.60 -20.62 0.25
N LEU A 714 7.79 -20.34 -0.29
CA LEU A 714 8.86 -19.57 0.37
C LEU A 714 9.40 -20.20 1.67
N LEU A 715 9.30 -21.52 1.81
CA LEU A 715 9.91 -22.28 2.92
C LEU A 715 11.34 -22.75 2.61
N THR A 716 11.71 -22.79 1.33
CA THR A 716 13.02 -23.24 0.85
C THR A 716 13.54 -22.32 -0.24
N SER A 717 14.86 -22.24 -0.37
CA SER A 717 15.51 -21.39 -1.38
C SER A 717 15.34 -22.01 -2.77
N ASN A 718 14.70 -21.30 -3.69
CA ASN A 718 14.51 -21.77 -5.06
C ASN A 718 13.95 -20.69 -6.00
N LEU A 719 13.55 -21.11 -7.20
CA LEU A 719 12.96 -20.25 -8.23
C LEU A 719 11.42 -20.26 -8.20
N ILE A 720 10.85 -19.09 -8.46
CA ILE A 720 9.45 -18.91 -8.85
C ILE A 720 9.43 -18.36 -10.29
N ARG A 721 8.66 -18.98 -11.16
CA ARG A 721 8.48 -18.59 -12.56
C ARG A 721 7.08 -18.08 -12.79
N LEU A 722 6.98 -16.85 -13.29
CA LEU A 722 5.72 -16.14 -13.55
C LEU A 722 5.63 -15.75 -15.03
N MET A 723 4.42 -15.76 -15.58
CA MET A 723 4.06 -15.07 -16.82
C MET A 723 3.30 -13.80 -16.46
N ILE A 724 3.79 -12.65 -16.90
CA ILE A 724 3.13 -11.37 -16.60
C ILE A 724 1.91 -11.21 -17.52
N PRO A 725 0.70 -10.98 -16.99
CA PRO A 725 -0.49 -10.83 -17.82
C PRO A 725 -0.41 -9.57 -18.68
N SER A 726 -1.14 -9.57 -19.79
CA SER A 726 -1.23 -8.38 -20.67
C SER A 726 -1.89 -7.17 -20.02
N ALA A 727 -2.64 -7.37 -18.93
CA ALA A 727 -3.32 -6.30 -18.21
C ALA A 727 -2.39 -5.49 -17.30
N ALA A 728 -1.20 -6.01 -16.96
CA ALA A 728 -0.24 -5.34 -16.09
C ALA A 728 0.15 -3.97 -16.67
N SER A 729 0.26 -2.96 -15.80
CA SER A 729 0.61 -1.59 -16.20
C SER A 729 1.76 -1.04 -15.37
N THR A 730 2.54 -0.15 -15.97
CA THR A 730 3.56 0.63 -15.27
C THR A 730 3.02 1.98 -14.81
N ASP A 731 1.92 2.44 -15.39
CA ASP A 731 1.22 3.64 -14.96
C ASP A 731 0.18 3.28 -13.89
N ASN A 732 0.32 3.92 -12.72
CA ASN A 732 -0.50 3.75 -11.54
C ASN A 732 -0.17 4.85 -10.51
N THR A 733 -1.05 5.04 -9.54
CA THR A 733 -0.88 6.03 -8.45
C THR A 733 -0.82 5.37 -7.06
N LEU A 734 -1.20 4.08 -6.96
CA LEU A 734 -1.16 3.31 -5.71
C LEU A 734 0.28 2.95 -5.29
N MET A 735 1.15 2.74 -6.27
CA MET A 735 2.58 2.47 -6.09
C MET A 735 3.40 3.42 -6.99
N GLU A 736 4.72 3.31 -6.93
CA GLU A 736 5.59 4.15 -7.76
C GLU A 736 5.40 3.83 -9.25
N PRO A 737 5.14 4.83 -10.11
CA PRO A 737 4.95 4.59 -11.54
C PRO A 737 6.29 4.20 -12.21
N GLY A 738 6.21 3.57 -13.39
CA GLY A 738 7.37 3.13 -14.17
C GLY A 738 7.82 1.69 -13.90
N PHE A 739 7.18 0.99 -12.96
CA PHE A 739 7.49 -0.39 -12.58
C PHE A 739 6.30 -1.32 -12.76
N ILE A 740 6.55 -2.58 -13.12
CA ILE A 740 5.57 -3.65 -12.95
C ILE A 740 5.62 -4.09 -11.50
N TRP A 741 4.49 -3.94 -10.78
CA TRP A 741 4.41 -4.31 -9.38
C TRP A 741 3.77 -5.69 -9.21
N LEU A 742 4.49 -6.57 -8.52
CA LEU A 742 3.97 -7.85 -8.04
C LEU A 742 3.72 -7.77 -6.53
N ARG A 743 2.67 -8.45 -6.07
CA ARG A 743 2.34 -8.59 -4.65
C ARG A 743 2.18 -10.06 -4.32
N ALA A 744 2.99 -10.56 -3.39
CA ALA A 744 2.80 -11.85 -2.74
C ALA A 744 2.11 -11.64 -1.39
N THR A 745 1.09 -12.44 -1.10
CA THR A 745 0.17 -12.23 0.02
C THR A 745 -0.03 -13.53 0.80
N VAL A 746 -0.10 -13.41 2.12
CA VAL A 746 -0.53 -14.47 3.05
C VAL A 746 -1.69 -13.98 3.90
N GLN A 747 -2.74 -14.80 4.01
CA GLN A 747 -3.99 -14.40 4.68
C GLN A 747 -3.82 -14.29 6.18
N ASN A 748 -3.17 -15.28 6.80
CA ASN A 748 -2.90 -15.34 8.22
C ASN A 748 -1.44 -15.76 8.45
N ASN A 749 -0.99 -15.76 9.71
CA ASN A 749 0.29 -16.29 10.20
C ASN A 749 1.51 -15.95 9.30
N PRO A 750 1.81 -14.65 9.11
CA PRO A 750 2.94 -14.22 8.27
C PRO A 750 4.30 -14.73 8.74
N ASP A 751 4.42 -15.11 10.02
CA ASP A 751 5.59 -15.74 10.62
C ASP A 751 5.76 -17.23 10.27
N ALA A 752 4.78 -17.86 9.61
CA ALA A 752 4.91 -19.20 9.04
C ALA A 752 5.74 -19.23 7.74
N ILE A 753 6.13 -18.06 7.21
CA ILE A 753 7.00 -17.94 6.03
C ILE A 753 8.44 -17.67 6.48
N CYS A 754 9.43 -18.25 5.78
CA CYS A 754 10.83 -18.01 6.11
C CYS A 754 11.21 -16.54 5.89
N ARG A 755 12.18 -16.07 6.67
CA ARG A 755 12.86 -14.80 6.42
C ARG A 755 13.63 -14.86 5.11
N ILE A 756 13.64 -13.75 4.37
CA ILE A 756 14.37 -13.64 3.09
C ILE A 756 15.79 -13.15 3.38
N LEU A 757 16.76 -13.77 2.73
CA LEU A 757 18.16 -13.32 2.67
C LEU A 757 18.42 -12.49 1.41
N ASP A 758 17.82 -12.90 0.29
CA ASP A 758 17.92 -12.18 -0.98
C ASP A 758 16.79 -12.58 -1.94
N VAL A 759 16.44 -11.66 -2.84
CA VAL A 759 15.53 -11.92 -3.95
C VAL A 759 16.06 -11.24 -5.21
N GLN A 760 16.25 -12.02 -6.27
CA GLN A 760 16.82 -11.54 -7.53
C GLN A 760 15.96 -11.94 -8.73
N ALA A 761 15.85 -11.06 -9.72
CA ALA A 761 15.24 -11.39 -11.00
C ALA A 761 16.24 -12.11 -11.92
N GLN A 762 15.72 -12.83 -12.92
CA GLN A 762 16.49 -13.55 -13.94
C GLN A 762 17.36 -14.69 -13.36
N GLY A 763 16.85 -15.37 -12.33
CA GLY A 763 17.48 -16.55 -11.73
C GLY A 763 17.20 -17.83 -12.51
N LEU A 764 18.21 -18.68 -12.71
CA LEU A 764 18.11 -20.01 -13.32
C LEU A 764 18.89 -21.06 -12.51
N THR A 765 18.62 -22.34 -12.74
CA THR A 765 19.36 -23.45 -12.13
C THR A 765 20.28 -24.10 -13.15
N ALA A 766 21.52 -24.38 -12.75
CA ALA A 766 22.44 -25.22 -13.49
C ALA A 766 22.89 -26.41 -12.66
N ARG A 767 23.18 -27.52 -13.32
CA ARG A 767 23.62 -28.77 -12.71
C ARG A 767 25.01 -29.15 -13.21
N PHE A 768 25.83 -29.69 -12.32
CA PHE A 768 27.15 -30.16 -12.69
C PHE A 768 27.08 -31.25 -13.77
N ALA A 769 27.89 -31.09 -14.81
CA ALA A 769 27.99 -32.00 -15.93
C ALA A 769 29.33 -32.73 -15.87
N ASP A 770 29.32 -33.91 -15.25
CA ASP A 770 30.51 -34.74 -15.11
C ASP A 770 31.05 -35.16 -16.48
N ALA A 771 32.34 -34.86 -16.72
CA ALA A 771 33.08 -35.25 -17.91
C ALA A 771 34.18 -36.27 -17.58
N GLY A 772 34.06 -37.01 -16.49
CA GLY A 772 35.12 -37.83 -15.88
C GLY A 772 36.02 -36.97 -15.00
N ASN A 773 35.43 -36.06 -14.24
CA ASN A 773 36.11 -35.19 -13.30
C ASN A 773 36.49 -35.93 -12.02
N SER A 774 37.34 -35.31 -11.21
CA SER A 774 37.71 -35.87 -9.91
C SER A 774 36.46 -36.13 -9.04
N PRO A 775 36.33 -37.33 -8.45
CA PRO A 775 35.25 -37.63 -7.50
C PRO A 775 35.24 -36.71 -6.27
N ASN A 776 36.37 -36.08 -5.96
CA ASN A 776 36.53 -35.19 -4.82
C ASN A 776 35.80 -33.85 -4.98
N HIS A 777 35.47 -33.43 -6.22
CA HIS A 777 34.75 -32.18 -6.47
C HIS A 777 33.45 -32.07 -5.67
N LEU A 778 32.74 -33.18 -5.50
CA LEU A 778 31.44 -33.24 -4.81
C LEU A 778 31.57 -33.37 -3.28
N VAL A 779 32.79 -33.42 -2.73
CA VAL A 779 33.02 -33.49 -1.27
C VAL A 779 32.75 -32.14 -0.62
N GLN A 780 33.07 -31.04 -1.30
CA GLN A 780 32.79 -29.69 -0.85
C GLN A 780 31.89 -28.99 -1.86
N ALA A 781 30.95 -28.18 -1.36
CA ALA A 781 30.13 -27.34 -2.22
C ALA A 781 31.02 -26.36 -3.01
N LEU A 782 30.71 -26.15 -4.28
CA LEU A 782 31.34 -25.13 -5.11
C LEU A 782 31.12 -23.77 -4.46
N ALA A 783 32.21 -23.06 -4.19
CA ALA A 783 32.15 -21.77 -3.50
C ALA A 783 31.30 -20.73 -4.27
N PRO A 784 30.62 -19.81 -3.56
CA PRO A 784 29.95 -18.66 -4.18
C PRO A 784 30.88 -17.88 -5.11
N GLY A 785 30.34 -17.33 -6.20
CA GLY A 785 31.06 -16.50 -7.16
C GLY A 785 31.97 -17.26 -8.13
N THR A 786 32.06 -18.59 -8.03
CA THR A 786 32.94 -19.38 -8.91
C THR A 786 32.51 -19.32 -10.37
N ILE A 787 31.21 -19.47 -10.65
CA ILE A 787 30.67 -19.33 -12.01
C ILE A 787 30.37 -17.85 -12.29
N SER A 788 31.08 -17.30 -13.29
CA SER A 788 30.98 -15.90 -13.70
C SER A 788 30.73 -15.69 -15.20
N LYS A 789 30.75 -16.77 -16.00
CA LYS A 789 30.61 -16.69 -17.46
C LYS A 789 30.08 -17.96 -18.10
N LEU A 790 29.46 -17.80 -19.26
CA LEU A 790 29.15 -18.88 -20.19
C LEU A 790 30.45 -19.45 -20.79
N THR A 791 30.42 -20.72 -21.17
CA THR A 791 31.53 -21.35 -21.90
C THR A 791 31.62 -20.84 -23.33
N ILE A 792 30.47 -20.77 -24.02
CA ILE A 792 30.32 -20.09 -25.31
C ILE A 792 29.77 -18.70 -25.00
N GLN A 793 30.51 -17.66 -25.33
CA GLN A 793 30.10 -16.29 -25.06
C GLN A 793 28.88 -15.91 -25.91
N ASP A 794 27.91 -15.25 -25.28
CA ASP A 794 26.81 -14.57 -25.95
C ASP A 794 26.90 -13.09 -25.59
N ALA A 795 27.16 -12.22 -26.57
CA ALA A 795 27.32 -10.79 -26.35
C ALA A 795 26.07 -10.09 -25.76
N ARG A 796 24.91 -10.76 -25.83
CA ARG A 796 23.65 -10.28 -25.25
C ARG A 796 23.56 -10.54 -23.75
N VAL A 797 24.33 -11.49 -23.22
CA VAL A 797 24.44 -11.77 -21.77
C VAL A 797 25.60 -10.95 -21.22
N LYS A 798 25.28 -9.91 -20.45
CA LYS A 798 26.27 -8.99 -19.87
C LYS A 798 27.00 -9.63 -18.69
N LYS A 799 26.27 -10.32 -17.82
CA LYS A 799 26.81 -10.90 -16.59
C LYS A 799 26.09 -12.20 -16.25
N VAL A 800 26.85 -13.15 -15.70
CA VAL A 800 26.33 -14.31 -14.97
C VAL A 800 26.97 -14.27 -13.58
N ALA A 801 26.18 -14.51 -12.55
CA ALA A 801 26.67 -14.61 -11.19
C ALA A 801 26.11 -15.86 -10.52
N GLN A 802 26.92 -16.51 -9.69
CA GLN A 802 26.52 -17.56 -8.76
C GLN A 802 26.58 -16.98 -7.35
N PRO A 803 25.49 -16.44 -6.78
CA PRO A 803 25.56 -15.72 -5.51
C PRO A 803 25.82 -16.63 -4.30
N TYR A 804 25.46 -17.91 -4.38
CA TYR A 804 25.53 -18.89 -3.28
C TYR A 804 26.27 -20.16 -3.66
N ALA A 805 26.64 -20.97 -2.67
CA ALA A 805 27.35 -22.22 -2.87
C ALA A 805 26.50 -23.25 -3.64
N SER A 806 27.14 -24.25 -4.24
CA SER A 806 26.38 -25.37 -4.82
C SER A 806 25.71 -26.22 -3.74
N PHE A 807 24.68 -26.96 -4.13
CA PHE A 807 23.86 -27.77 -3.22
C PHE A 807 23.45 -29.09 -3.87
N GLY A 808 23.02 -30.06 -3.05
CA GLY A 808 22.51 -31.35 -3.51
C GLY A 808 23.56 -32.32 -4.07
N GLY A 809 24.85 -31.95 -4.06
CA GLY A 809 25.95 -32.82 -4.44
C GLY A 809 26.17 -33.95 -3.43
N ARG A 810 26.43 -35.16 -3.91
CA ARG A 810 26.92 -36.27 -3.08
C ARG A 810 28.13 -36.91 -3.77
N PRO A 811 29.29 -37.01 -3.09
CA PRO A 811 30.46 -37.64 -3.66
C PRO A 811 30.22 -39.14 -3.87
N GLN A 812 31.15 -39.77 -4.56
CA GLN A 812 31.17 -41.22 -4.64
C GLN A 812 31.22 -41.81 -3.22
N GLU A 813 30.40 -42.83 -2.97
CA GLU A 813 30.31 -43.45 -1.65
C GLU A 813 31.62 -44.15 -1.29
N GLN A 814 32.26 -43.66 -0.22
CA GLN A 814 33.47 -44.24 0.37
C GLN A 814 33.15 -45.55 1.09
N ASP A 815 34.15 -46.41 1.26
CA ASP A 815 33.99 -47.75 1.85
C ASP A 815 33.39 -47.72 3.25
N THR A 816 33.84 -46.82 4.12
CA THR A 816 33.31 -46.65 5.47
C THR A 816 31.82 -46.29 5.48
N ASN A 817 31.39 -45.40 4.58
CA ASN A 817 30.00 -45.00 4.43
C ASN A 817 29.15 -46.13 3.84
N PHE A 818 29.70 -46.87 2.88
CA PHE A 818 29.05 -48.06 2.31
C PHE A 818 28.83 -49.13 3.38
N TYR A 819 29.85 -49.47 4.17
CA TYR A 819 29.74 -50.46 5.23
C TYR A 819 28.73 -50.05 6.30
N THR A 820 28.79 -48.79 6.73
CA THR A 820 27.82 -48.22 7.69
C THR A 820 26.40 -48.36 7.17
N ARG A 821 26.12 -47.87 5.96
CA ARG A 821 24.79 -47.91 5.35
C ARG A 821 24.27 -49.34 5.18
N VAL A 822 25.11 -50.26 4.71
CA VAL A 822 24.69 -51.65 4.49
C VAL A 822 24.37 -52.33 5.81
N ALA A 823 25.25 -52.20 6.82
CA ALA A 823 25.03 -52.77 8.13
C ALA A 823 23.77 -52.22 8.80
N GLU A 824 23.56 -50.90 8.73
CA GLU A 824 22.35 -50.27 9.23
C GLU A 824 21.11 -50.80 8.50
N ARG A 825 21.14 -50.82 7.16
CA ARG A 825 20.03 -51.31 6.33
C ARG A 825 19.67 -52.77 6.64
N LEU A 826 20.65 -53.62 6.90
CA LEU A 826 20.40 -55.03 7.28
C LEU A 826 19.70 -55.14 8.63
N ARG A 827 19.97 -54.20 9.55
CA ARG A 827 19.31 -54.13 10.86
C ARG A 827 17.91 -53.55 10.78
N HIS A 828 17.76 -52.32 10.30
CA HIS A 828 16.45 -51.64 10.30
C HIS A 828 15.54 -52.09 9.15
N LYS A 829 16.07 -52.73 8.10
CA LYS A 829 15.32 -53.23 6.93
C LYS A 829 14.41 -52.16 6.28
N GLN A 830 14.89 -50.92 6.27
CA GLN A 830 14.14 -49.73 5.83
C GLN A 830 12.81 -49.49 6.58
N ARG A 831 12.70 -49.87 7.86
CA ARG A 831 11.52 -49.65 8.69
C ARG A 831 11.91 -48.94 9.99
N ALA A 832 11.19 -47.88 10.34
CA ALA A 832 11.39 -47.16 11.59
C ALA A 832 10.56 -47.78 12.72
N VAL A 833 11.09 -48.83 13.37
CA VAL A 833 10.36 -49.59 14.40
C VAL A 833 10.80 -49.18 15.81
N SER A 834 12.09 -48.97 16.01
CA SER A 834 12.71 -48.60 17.28
C SER A 834 13.35 -47.21 17.20
N ILE A 835 13.63 -46.61 18.37
CA ILE A 835 14.41 -45.35 18.47
C ILE A 835 15.70 -45.41 17.63
N TRP A 836 16.38 -46.55 17.67
CA TRP A 836 17.60 -46.76 16.91
C TRP A 836 17.36 -46.57 15.41
N ASP A 837 16.28 -47.14 14.89
CA ASP A 837 15.95 -47.08 13.46
C ASP A 837 15.60 -45.66 13.02
N TYR A 838 14.79 -44.92 13.80
CA TYR A 838 14.44 -43.53 13.51
C TYR A 838 15.69 -42.66 13.38
N GLU A 839 16.58 -42.72 14.37
CA GLU A 839 17.78 -41.88 14.39
C GLU A 839 18.68 -42.15 13.17
N ARG A 840 18.94 -43.42 12.81
CA ARG A 840 19.84 -43.75 11.70
C ARG A 840 19.18 -43.54 10.34
N LEU A 841 17.88 -43.81 10.20
CA LEU A 841 17.16 -43.54 8.94
C LEU A 841 17.15 -42.04 8.61
N VAL A 842 16.95 -41.17 9.60
CA VAL A 842 17.01 -39.71 9.41
C VAL A 842 18.43 -39.28 9.03
N LEU A 843 19.46 -39.74 9.77
CA LEU A 843 20.86 -39.43 9.45
C LEU A 843 21.32 -39.99 8.10
N GLU A 844 20.80 -41.14 7.66
CA GLU A 844 21.08 -41.70 6.34
C GLU A 844 20.45 -40.87 5.22
N GLN A 845 19.23 -40.38 5.44
CA GLN A 845 18.48 -39.64 4.44
C GLN A 845 19.00 -38.20 4.27
N PHE A 846 19.36 -37.55 5.40
CA PHE A 846 19.79 -36.15 5.49
C PHE A 846 21.23 -36.05 6.03
N PRO A 847 22.26 -36.17 5.18
CA PRO A 847 23.68 -36.08 5.57
C PRO A 847 24.05 -34.77 6.29
N GLU A 848 23.35 -33.68 5.98
CA GLU A 848 23.49 -32.36 6.59
C GLU A 848 23.05 -32.32 8.07
N VAL A 849 22.21 -33.27 8.50
CA VAL A 849 21.81 -33.39 9.91
C VAL A 849 22.98 -33.98 10.70
N PHE A 850 23.49 -33.21 11.64
CA PHE A 850 24.64 -33.60 12.47
C PHE A 850 24.31 -34.72 13.46
N GLN A 851 23.15 -34.61 14.14
CA GLN A 851 22.74 -35.51 15.21
C GLN A 851 21.21 -35.60 15.27
N VAL A 852 20.71 -36.80 15.58
CA VAL A 852 19.29 -37.05 15.83
C VAL A 852 19.14 -37.69 17.19
N LYS A 853 18.16 -37.22 17.95
CA LYS A 853 17.79 -37.80 19.24
C LYS A 853 16.28 -37.97 19.29
N CYS A 854 15.82 -39.22 19.35
CA CYS A 854 14.41 -39.45 19.62
C CYS A 854 14.12 -39.18 21.10
N ILE A 855 13.02 -38.48 21.35
CA ILE A 855 12.47 -38.28 22.69
C ILE A 855 11.41 -39.34 22.88
N SER A 856 11.59 -40.23 23.86
CA SER A 856 10.52 -41.13 24.27
C SER A 856 9.51 -40.33 25.09
N HIS A 857 8.22 -40.54 24.83
CA HIS A 857 7.22 -40.17 25.83
C HIS A 857 7.42 -41.08 27.04
N CYS A 858 7.72 -40.48 28.18
CA CYS A 858 7.77 -41.17 29.47
C CYS A 858 6.38 -41.68 29.87
#